data_AF-A0A832SWH8-F1
#
_entry.id   AF-A0A832SWH8-F1
#
_cell.length_a   1.000
_cell.length_b   1.000
_cell.length_c   1.000
_cell.angle_alpha   90.00
_cell.angle_beta   90.00
_cell.angle_gamma   90.00
#
_symmetry.space_group_name_H-M   'P 1'
#
loop_
_entity.id
_entity.type
_entity.pdbx_description
1 polymer ?
#
loop_
_entity_poly.entity_id
_entity_poly.type
_entity_poly.pdbx_seq_one_letter_code
_entity_poly.pdbx_strand_id
1 'polypeptide(L)'
;MVLLVSVFLSVSALSAADTNADHSAINDSNNQNIENSQAKSVTNIESNSIENKVSNEYETITNVNSSDNEKTITKQTTNNTDTKTATTSKKEITIKSNSITAYAFDTININGNVSYKNGEKLESAKVAIKLNGKTINHTTVSNGVFSVKYELPKFSAKDYNITIVVGETSTSLKATKNTVLTIKRQDIKVSMSDITAASASKVTLRANVTYANGTLANGQKAVFKLNGKTILSTTVVNGVASGSYTVPSAAKSYSLIVKIGQSTISNYKETSSTITVTKLTPTIEKDNIIFVQKGSYVYLHAGITDIGNVKATGKVSFKVDGRTVATVNVINNSADYRYLAEVKYGTHNLSIVYGGSSGLNSVRTNTTLRVQQAAVSTYSYSEILDKANSTHEFILKNNKLPNYVTMKNGNQITMPDLAFMFAEAITFNNSYHNGGFSGPEIQYKSTNYNFNIPKADYVSLANRLINFYLTNGLAPNYMNTVNGEKIGFNETVYTLAKTLSFVGRENYLPNYVTVLKVNNSQSTSGNSGSSSGSSSSYTSSNSVPSGYEKYLVDAKNAQVNSTAIKNAVQKAVSGVSGIYNQAVAIFNYANKVTSYSSYMNTRRGAVKTLQDGLGNCCDQGHLLLSMYRTANIPARYCHATCYFRSGLVIGHVWVECYVNGKWYSCDTTSNQNSFGNIVNWYSSSSVNRYIELYF
;
A
#
# COMPACT_ATOMS: atom_id res chain seq x y z
N MET A 1 -23.12 -0.92 40.84
CA MET A 1 -22.62 -1.78 39.74
C MET A 1 -23.67 -1.76 38.63
N VAL A 2 -23.42 -1.11 37.51
CA VAL A 2 -24.43 -0.91 36.44
C VAL A 2 -24.18 -1.91 35.33
N LEU A 3 -25.21 -2.69 34.97
CA LEU A 3 -25.17 -3.61 33.83
C LEU A 3 -25.45 -2.83 32.54
N LEU A 4 -24.47 -2.77 31.63
CA LEU A 4 -24.66 -2.16 30.33
C LEU A 4 -25.17 -3.22 29.33
N VAL A 5 -26.47 -3.24 29.08
CA VAL A 5 -27.08 -4.15 28.08
C VAL A 5 -26.86 -3.57 26.68
N SER A 6 -25.87 -4.09 25.97
CA SER A 6 -25.59 -3.73 24.58
C SER A 6 -26.60 -4.37 23.63
N VAL A 7 -27.61 -3.57 23.23
CA VAL A 7 -28.61 -3.98 22.23
C VAL A 7 -27.96 -4.18 20.86
N PHE A 8 -27.87 -5.43 20.42
CA PHE A 8 -27.54 -5.75 19.03
C PHE A 8 -28.73 -5.43 18.12
N LEU A 9 -28.69 -4.27 17.49
CA LEU A 9 -29.54 -3.96 16.33
C LEU A 9 -29.21 -4.95 15.21
N SER A 10 -30.16 -5.83 14.89
CA SER A 10 -30.06 -6.77 13.78
C SER A 10 -30.11 -6.02 12.45
N VAL A 11 -28.93 -5.85 11.82
CA VAL A 11 -28.86 -5.37 10.44
C VAL A 11 -29.54 -6.42 9.56
N SER A 12 -30.72 -6.09 9.04
CA SER A 12 -31.45 -6.94 8.10
C SER A 12 -30.59 -7.17 6.87
N ALA A 13 -30.31 -8.43 6.56
CA ALA A 13 -29.43 -8.79 5.46
C ALA A 13 -30.05 -8.35 4.13
N LEU A 14 -29.36 -7.48 3.39
CA LEU A 14 -29.76 -7.12 2.03
C LEU A 14 -29.55 -8.33 1.12
N SER A 15 -30.60 -9.12 0.94
CA SER A 15 -30.59 -10.23 -0.02
C SER A 15 -30.48 -9.68 -1.45
N ALA A 16 -29.79 -10.42 -2.30
CA ALA A 16 -29.92 -10.22 -3.75
C ALA A 16 -31.33 -10.61 -4.21
N ALA A 17 -31.92 -11.63 -3.59
CA ALA A 17 -33.27 -12.10 -3.84
C ALA A 17 -34.28 -11.44 -2.88
N ASP A 18 -34.84 -10.29 -3.26
CA ASP A 18 -36.24 -10.01 -2.92
C ASP A 18 -37.07 -10.70 -4.00
N THR A 19 -37.80 -11.76 -3.63
CA THR A 19 -38.63 -12.54 -4.55
C THR A 19 -40.03 -11.93 -4.65
N ASN A 20 -40.19 -10.95 -5.54
CA ASN A 20 -41.48 -10.83 -6.24
C ASN A 20 -41.44 -11.85 -7.37
N ALA A 21 -42.24 -12.91 -7.24
CA ALA A 21 -42.32 -13.94 -8.27
C ALA A 21 -43.05 -13.39 -9.49
N ASP A 22 -42.40 -13.44 -10.66
CA ASP A 22 -42.88 -14.36 -11.70
C ASP A 22 -41.75 -14.77 -12.67
N HIS A 23 -41.96 -15.93 -13.29
CA HIS A 23 -41.24 -16.53 -14.42
C HIS A 23 -39.73 -16.83 -14.34
N SER A 24 -39.31 -17.69 -15.26
CA SER A 24 -38.11 -18.51 -15.24
C SER A 24 -37.04 -18.05 -16.24
N ALA A 25 -35.77 -18.15 -15.85
CA ALA A 25 -34.62 -18.03 -16.74
C ALA A 25 -33.79 -19.32 -16.67
N ILE A 26 -33.51 -19.92 -17.83
CA ILE A 26 -32.79 -21.19 -17.97
C ILE A 26 -31.29 -20.94 -17.82
N ASN A 27 -30.61 -21.75 -17.01
CA ASN A 27 -29.17 -21.64 -16.74
C ASN A 27 -28.42 -22.83 -17.36
N ASP A 28 -28.18 -22.78 -18.67
CA ASP A 28 -27.39 -23.80 -19.36
C ASP A 28 -25.95 -23.83 -18.82
N SER A 29 -25.40 -25.02 -18.64
CA SER A 29 -24.30 -25.29 -17.72
C SER A 29 -23.32 -26.34 -18.28
N ASN A 30 -22.45 -25.91 -19.21
CA ASN A 30 -21.44 -26.80 -19.78
C ASN A 30 -20.10 -26.75 -19.02
N ASN A 31 -19.81 -27.84 -18.32
CA ASN A 31 -18.56 -28.14 -17.63
C ASN A 31 -17.72 -29.10 -18.48
N GLN A 32 -16.40 -28.87 -18.59
CA GLN A 32 -15.46 -29.95 -18.90
C GLN A 32 -14.16 -29.83 -18.11
N ASN A 33 -13.63 -30.99 -17.72
CA ASN A 33 -12.37 -31.14 -16.99
C ASN A 33 -11.19 -31.27 -17.96
N ILE A 34 -9.98 -30.95 -17.50
CA ILE A 34 -8.80 -31.79 -17.78
C ILE A 34 -8.07 -32.01 -16.46
N GLU A 35 -7.60 -33.23 -16.24
CA GLU A 35 -6.92 -33.67 -15.02
C GLU A 35 -5.40 -33.83 -15.23
N ASN A 36 -4.66 -33.62 -14.15
CA ASN A 36 -3.53 -34.46 -13.68
C ASN A 36 -2.43 -34.91 -14.67
N SER A 37 -1.18 -34.59 -14.33
CA SER A 37 -0.05 -35.52 -14.55
C SER A 37 0.95 -35.48 -13.39
N GLN A 38 1.33 -36.65 -12.90
CA GLN A 38 2.54 -36.85 -12.08
C GLN A 38 3.60 -37.56 -12.92
N ALA A 39 4.87 -37.26 -12.66
CA ALA A 39 5.99 -38.14 -12.97
C ALA A 39 6.77 -38.43 -11.68
N LYS A 40 7.06 -39.71 -11.43
CA LYS A 40 7.93 -40.21 -10.36
C LYS A 40 9.19 -40.83 -10.97
N SER A 41 10.13 -41.19 -10.09
CA SER A 41 11.01 -42.37 -10.22
C SER A 41 12.24 -42.21 -11.14
N VAL A 42 13.39 -42.86 -10.93
CA VAL A 42 13.99 -43.58 -9.76
C VAL A 42 15.47 -43.09 -9.66
N THR A 43 16.23 -43.21 -8.56
CA THR A 43 17.32 -44.22 -8.30
C THR A 43 18.37 -43.56 -7.38
N ASN A 44 19.23 -44.25 -6.63
CA ASN A 44 19.14 -45.52 -5.85
C ASN A 44 20.42 -45.63 -4.95
N ILE A 45 20.51 -46.67 -4.10
CA ILE A 45 21.77 -47.28 -3.59
C ILE A 45 22.61 -46.53 -2.50
N GLU A 46 22.57 -47.15 -1.30
CA GLU A 46 23.67 -47.53 -0.37
C GLU A 46 24.70 -46.54 0.23
N SER A 47 24.66 -46.50 1.57
CA SER A 47 25.75 -46.73 2.52
C SER A 47 27.19 -46.99 2.01
N ASN A 48 28.16 -46.26 2.57
CA ASN A 48 29.10 -46.86 3.55
C ASN A 48 29.97 -45.83 4.30
N SER A 49 30.54 -46.27 5.43
CA SER A 49 31.51 -45.54 6.26
C SER A 49 32.96 -45.88 5.90
N ILE A 50 33.91 -44.95 6.10
CA ILE A 50 35.33 -45.25 6.42
C ILE A 50 36.00 -44.01 7.05
N GLU A 51 37.20 -44.17 7.61
CA GLU A 51 37.76 -43.33 8.69
C GLU A 51 38.84 -42.29 8.30
N ASN A 52 38.89 -41.22 9.10
CA ASN A 52 40.07 -40.69 9.83
C ASN A 52 41.47 -40.54 9.16
N LYS A 53 41.91 -39.29 9.00
CA LYS A 53 43.17 -38.63 9.45
C LYS A 53 43.18 -37.20 8.85
N VAL A 54 43.85 -36.14 9.31
CA VAL A 54 45.24 -35.83 9.79
C VAL A 54 45.10 -34.50 10.59
N SER A 55 45.90 -34.03 11.57
CA SER A 55 47.15 -34.40 12.27
C SER A 55 47.06 -33.93 13.75
N ASN A 56 48.04 -34.26 14.59
CA ASN A 56 48.91 -33.23 15.22
C ASN A 56 49.99 -33.89 16.10
N GLU A 57 51.24 -33.74 15.67
CA GLU A 57 52.44 -34.30 16.27
C GLU A 57 53.61 -33.31 16.04
N TYR A 58 54.54 -33.03 16.97
CA TYR A 58 54.71 -33.54 18.35
C TYR A 58 54.29 -32.47 19.39
N GLU A 59 54.98 -32.02 20.45
CA GLU A 59 56.35 -32.18 20.99
C GLU A 59 56.34 -32.70 22.45
N THR A 60 57.45 -33.26 22.92
CA THR A 60 57.65 -33.72 24.31
C THR A 60 59.10 -33.52 24.77
N ILE A 61 59.31 -33.09 26.02
CA ILE A 61 60.63 -33.16 26.69
C ILE A 61 60.44 -33.67 28.13
N THR A 62 60.68 -34.98 28.28
CA THR A 62 61.37 -35.70 29.40
C THR A 62 60.93 -35.47 30.87
N ASN A 63 61.18 -36.38 31.83
CA ASN A 63 62.15 -37.50 31.83
C ASN A 63 61.62 -38.76 32.54
N VAL A 64 62.22 -39.91 32.22
CA VAL A 64 62.02 -41.23 32.85
C VAL A 64 63.41 -41.73 33.30
N ASN A 65 63.51 -42.64 34.28
CA ASN A 65 64.82 -43.14 34.72
C ASN A 65 64.85 -44.63 35.11
N SER A 66 65.45 -45.43 34.24
CA SER A 66 66.07 -46.76 34.45
C SER A 66 66.81 -47.12 33.14
N SER A 67 67.91 -47.87 33.08
CA SER A 67 68.46 -48.85 34.04
C SER A 67 70.00 -49.00 33.91
N ASP A 68 70.55 -49.92 34.72
CA ASP A 68 71.80 -50.69 34.52
C ASP A 68 73.19 -50.09 34.82
N ASN A 69 73.83 -50.69 35.83
CA ASN A 69 75.19 -51.29 35.90
C ASN A 69 76.27 -50.86 34.87
N GLU A 70 77.57 -50.75 35.22
CA GLU A 70 78.32 -51.56 36.19
C GLU A 70 79.66 -50.90 36.66
N LYS A 71 80.29 -51.47 37.71
CA LYS A 71 81.71 -51.36 38.15
C LYS A 71 82.30 -50.03 38.72
N THR A 72 82.49 -50.02 40.05
CA THR A 72 83.74 -49.83 40.86
C THR A 72 84.93 -49.00 40.29
N ILE A 73 85.76 -48.25 41.05
CA ILE A 73 86.21 -48.23 42.47
C ILE A 73 86.52 -46.74 42.88
N THR A 74 86.37 -46.22 44.12
CA THR A 74 87.33 -46.30 45.27
C THR A 74 86.81 -45.56 46.54
N LYS A 75 87.42 -45.87 47.70
CA LYS A 75 87.29 -45.28 49.07
C LYS A 75 87.35 -43.72 49.13
N GLN A 76 87.00 -43.01 50.23
CA GLN A 76 86.97 -43.42 51.65
C GLN A 76 85.99 -42.66 52.58
N THR A 77 85.46 -43.42 53.54
CA THR A 77 84.77 -43.15 54.83
C THR A 77 84.77 -41.75 55.49
N THR A 78 83.57 -41.32 55.93
CA THR A 78 83.34 -40.74 57.28
C THR A 78 81.97 -41.18 57.83
N ASN A 79 81.76 -41.12 59.16
CA ASN A 79 80.70 -41.88 59.86
C ASN A 79 79.49 -41.04 60.33
N ASN A 80 78.34 -41.73 60.46
CA ASN A 80 77.20 -41.47 61.39
C ASN A 80 76.46 -40.11 61.28
N THR A 81 75.14 -40.02 61.45
CA THR A 81 74.29 -40.76 62.40
C THR A 81 72.94 -41.23 61.84
N ASP A 82 72.40 -42.29 62.45
CA ASP A 82 71.00 -42.68 62.30
C ASP A 82 70.02 -41.58 62.74
N THR A 83 69.03 -41.31 61.90
CA THR A 83 67.72 -40.84 62.36
C THR A 83 66.64 -41.76 61.81
N LYS A 84 65.94 -42.47 62.71
CA LYS A 84 64.81 -43.35 62.35
C LYS A 84 63.67 -42.52 61.75
N THR A 85 63.60 -42.46 60.43
CA THR A 85 62.42 -41.92 59.73
C THR A 85 61.23 -42.85 59.96
N ALA A 86 60.28 -42.44 60.80
CA ALA A 86 59.06 -43.21 61.03
C ALA A 86 58.24 -43.26 59.74
N THR A 87 58.13 -44.45 59.14
CA THR A 87 57.30 -44.72 57.97
C THR A 87 55.82 -44.70 58.35
N THR A 88 55.26 -43.49 58.45
CA THR A 88 53.82 -43.28 58.60
C THR A 88 53.09 -43.82 57.37
N SER A 89 52.38 -44.94 57.53
CA SER A 89 51.58 -45.52 56.48
C SER A 89 50.44 -44.58 56.08
N LYS A 90 50.37 -44.23 54.79
CA LYS A 90 49.33 -43.36 54.25
C LYS A 90 47.95 -43.97 54.50
N LYS A 91 47.07 -43.21 55.16
CA LYS A 91 45.72 -43.63 55.53
C LYS A 91 44.79 -43.61 54.31
N GLU A 92 43.82 -44.53 54.25
CA GLU A 92 42.71 -44.43 53.30
C GLU A 92 41.72 -43.31 53.66
N ILE A 93 41.12 -42.72 52.62
CA ILE A 93 40.13 -41.63 52.72
C ILE A 93 38.83 -41.98 52.00
N THR A 94 37.72 -41.44 52.49
CA THR A 94 36.37 -41.58 51.95
C THR A 94 35.92 -40.26 51.33
N ILE A 95 35.30 -40.32 50.14
CA ILE A 95 34.71 -39.16 49.46
C ILE A 95 33.18 -39.31 49.47
N LYS A 96 32.48 -38.42 50.17
CA LYS A 96 31.01 -38.32 50.16
C LYS A 96 30.57 -37.15 49.27
N SER A 97 29.91 -37.45 48.16
CA SER A 97 29.34 -36.50 47.21
C SER A 97 28.07 -37.09 46.61
N ASN A 98 27.09 -36.23 46.30
CA ASN A 98 25.74 -36.60 45.87
C ASN A 98 25.59 -36.51 44.33
N SER A 99 24.52 -37.10 43.78
CA SER A 99 24.12 -36.82 42.40
C SER A 99 23.51 -35.43 42.28
N ILE A 100 23.65 -34.81 41.11
CA ILE A 100 23.16 -33.46 40.81
C ILE A 100 22.08 -33.58 39.73
N THR A 101 20.93 -32.95 39.94
CA THR A 101 19.95 -32.71 38.87
C THR A 101 20.00 -31.24 38.46
N ALA A 102 20.07 -30.98 37.16
CA ALA A 102 20.12 -29.63 36.60
C ALA A 102 19.53 -29.60 35.19
N TYR A 103 19.57 -28.43 34.56
CA TYR A 103 19.23 -28.20 33.16
C TYR A 103 20.45 -27.68 32.39
N ALA A 104 20.36 -27.64 31.05
CA ALA A 104 21.34 -26.93 30.23
C ALA A 104 21.39 -25.44 30.61
N PHE A 105 22.59 -24.85 30.62
CA PHE A 105 22.86 -23.46 31.00
C PHE A 105 22.70 -23.10 32.49
N ASP A 106 22.40 -24.06 33.38
CA ASP A 106 22.44 -23.81 34.83
C ASP A 106 23.90 -23.76 35.35
N THR A 107 24.14 -22.95 36.38
CA THR A 107 25.37 -23.04 37.19
C THR A 107 25.17 -24.05 38.33
N ILE A 108 25.92 -25.15 38.32
CA ILE A 108 25.87 -26.16 39.38
C ILE A 108 27.02 -26.02 40.38
N ASN A 109 26.81 -26.45 41.62
CA ASN A 109 27.86 -26.64 42.62
C ASN A 109 28.22 -28.13 42.71
N ILE A 110 29.44 -28.49 42.31
CA ILE A 110 30.00 -29.82 42.51
C ILE A 110 30.83 -29.79 43.80
N ASN A 111 30.35 -30.44 44.85
CA ASN A 111 30.97 -30.43 46.17
C ASN A 111 31.09 -31.85 46.76
N GLY A 112 31.86 -31.96 47.84
CA GLY A 112 31.98 -33.22 48.58
C GLY A 112 32.75 -33.06 49.87
N ASN A 113 32.49 -34.00 50.79
CA ASN A 113 33.20 -34.13 52.05
C ASN A 113 34.27 -35.22 51.91
N VAL A 114 35.47 -34.97 52.43
CA VAL A 114 36.62 -35.88 52.38
C VAL A 114 37.18 -36.06 53.78
N SER A 115 37.14 -37.30 54.27
CA SER A 115 37.63 -37.68 55.60
C SER A 115 38.48 -38.94 55.51
N TYR A 116 39.36 -39.15 56.48
CA TYR A 116 39.97 -40.45 56.73
C TYR A 116 38.91 -41.47 57.21
N LYS A 117 39.24 -42.78 57.19
CA LYS A 117 38.34 -43.86 57.64
C LYS A 117 37.87 -43.72 59.10
N ASN A 118 38.63 -43.06 59.96
CA ASN A 118 38.28 -42.77 61.36
C ASN A 118 37.43 -41.49 61.54
N GLY A 119 37.04 -40.81 60.46
CA GLY A 119 36.24 -39.59 60.50
C GLY A 119 37.02 -38.28 60.62
N GLU A 120 38.35 -38.32 60.82
CA GLU A 120 39.21 -37.13 60.77
C GLU A 120 39.08 -36.44 59.40
N LYS A 121 39.04 -35.10 59.39
CA LYS A 121 38.95 -34.30 58.17
C LYS A 121 40.27 -34.31 57.40
N LEU A 122 40.19 -34.33 56.06
CA LEU A 122 41.36 -34.12 55.21
C LEU A 122 41.57 -32.62 54.93
N GLU A 123 42.83 -32.20 54.82
CA GLU A 123 43.24 -30.82 54.50
C GLU A 123 44.20 -30.81 53.31
N SER A 124 44.24 -29.70 52.58
CA SER A 124 45.21 -29.35 51.53
C SER A 124 45.37 -30.31 50.33
N ALA A 125 44.64 -31.43 50.31
CA ALA A 125 44.69 -32.39 49.22
C ALA A 125 44.12 -31.79 47.92
N LYS A 126 44.84 -31.94 46.80
CA LYS A 126 44.38 -31.48 45.48
C LYS A 126 43.23 -32.37 44.98
N VAL A 127 42.21 -31.76 44.39
CA VAL A 127 41.04 -32.44 43.84
C VAL A 127 40.92 -32.12 42.34
N ALA A 128 40.77 -33.14 41.51
CA ALA A 128 40.43 -33.00 40.09
C ALA A 128 38.99 -33.47 39.87
N ILE A 129 38.17 -32.63 39.24
CA ILE A 129 36.79 -32.94 38.89
C ILE A 129 36.70 -33.16 37.38
N LYS A 130 36.19 -34.34 36.99
CA LYS A 130 36.03 -34.75 35.59
C LYS A 130 34.55 -34.96 35.26
N LEU A 131 34.16 -34.61 34.05
CA LEU A 131 32.84 -34.88 33.48
C LEU A 131 33.02 -35.73 32.21
N ASN A 132 32.41 -36.92 32.17
CA ASN A 132 32.61 -37.94 31.13
C ASN A 132 34.11 -38.17 30.82
N GLY A 133 34.94 -38.27 31.86
CA GLY A 133 36.38 -38.52 31.76
C GLY A 133 37.28 -37.30 31.50
N LYS A 134 36.75 -36.20 30.91
CA LYS A 134 37.49 -34.95 30.71
C LYS A 134 37.52 -34.12 32.00
N THR A 135 38.70 -33.68 32.43
CA THR A 135 38.82 -32.73 33.56
C THR A 135 38.14 -31.40 33.22
N ILE A 136 37.25 -30.94 34.10
CA ILE A 136 36.53 -29.66 33.97
C ILE A 136 36.99 -28.62 34.99
N ASN A 137 37.54 -29.03 36.14
CA ASN A 137 38.08 -28.09 37.13
C ASN A 137 39.05 -28.78 38.11
N HIS A 138 39.84 -27.97 38.82
CA HIS A 138 40.71 -28.37 39.94
C HIS A 138 40.42 -27.50 41.16
N THR A 139 40.57 -28.06 42.36
CA THR A 139 40.45 -27.33 43.63
C THR A 139 41.30 -28.02 44.72
N THR A 140 41.22 -27.57 45.97
CA THR A 140 41.80 -28.23 47.14
C THR A 140 40.71 -28.55 48.17
N VAL A 141 40.95 -29.57 48.99
CA VAL A 141 40.16 -29.81 50.20
C VAL A 141 40.57 -28.80 51.28
N SER A 142 39.59 -28.19 51.94
CA SER A 142 39.78 -27.36 53.13
C SER A 142 38.69 -27.67 54.17
N ASN A 143 39.06 -27.83 55.44
CA ASN A 143 38.14 -28.21 56.52
C ASN A 143 37.34 -29.50 56.23
N GLY A 144 37.96 -30.45 55.52
CA GLY A 144 37.34 -31.69 55.06
C GLY A 144 36.34 -31.52 53.90
N VAL A 145 36.28 -30.38 53.23
CA VAL A 145 35.31 -30.07 52.17
C VAL A 145 36.00 -29.56 50.92
N PHE A 146 35.47 -29.89 49.74
CA PHE A 146 35.74 -29.15 48.50
C PHE A 146 34.43 -28.69 47.86
N SER A 147 34.46 -27.59 47.12
CA SER A 147 33.30 -27.07 46.37
C SER A 147 33.78 -26.32 45.13
N VAL A 148 33.08 -26.52 44.01
CA VAL A 148 33.38 -25.90 42.71
C VAL A 148 32.07 -25.49 42.03
N LYS A 149 32.00 -24.25 41.55
CA LYS A 149 30.97 -23.83 40.59
C LYS A 149 31.35 -24.26 39.18
N TYR A 150 30.38 -24.75 38.41
CA TYR A 150 30.53 -25.10 37.00
C TYR A 150 29.29 -24.68 36.21
N GLU A 151 29.48 -23.90 35.15
CA GLU A 151 28.42 -23.49 34.24
C GLU A 151 28.22 -24.56 33.16
N LEU A 152 26.98 -25.04 33.03
CA LEU A 152 26.67 -26.11 32.09
C LEU A 152 26.51 -25.56 30.67
N PRO A 153 27.22 -26.09 29.65
CA PRO A 153 26.92 -25.76 28.25
C PRO A 153 25.58 -26.38 27.81
N LYS A 154 25.29 -26.35 26.50
CA LYS A 154 24.08 -26.92 25.88
C LYS A 154 24.06 -28.46 25.90
N PHE A 155 24.12 -29.08 27.08
CA PHE A 155 24.02 -30.53 27.24
C PHE A 155 22.60 -31.03 27.03
N SER A 156 22.47 -32.12 26.26
CA SER A 156 21.21 -32.84 26.06
C SER A 156 20.73 -33.48 27.36
N ALA A 157 19.41 -33.57 27.55
CA ALA A 157 18.80 -34.22 28.69
C ALA A 157 19.08 -35.73 28.70
N LYS A 158 19.98 -36.14 29.61
CA LYS A 158 20.39 -37.50 29.96
C LYS A 158 21.32 -37.43 31.18
N ASP A 159 21.81 -38.59 31.62
CA ASP A 159 22.86 -38.68 32.63
C ASP A 159 24.28 -38.49 32.06
N TYR A 160 25.13 -37.88 32.87
CA TYR A 160 26.56 -37.64 32.65
C TYR A 160 27.33 -38.10 33.89
N ASN A 161 28.48 -38.77 33.72
CA ASN A 161 29.29 -39.26 34.83
C ASN A 161 30.24 -38.16 35.32
N ILE A 162 30.12 -37.78 36.59
CA ILE A 162 31.12 -36.96 37.31
C ILE A 162 32.08 -37.91 38.03
N THR A 163 33.38 -37.80 37.74
CA THR A 163 34.43 -38.48 38.50
C THR A 163 35.22 -37.43 39.31
N ILE A 164 35.14 -37.55 40.63
CA ILE A 164 35.94 -36.79 41.59
C ILE A 164 37.18 -37.62 41.93
N VAL A 165 38.37 -37.07 41.73
CA VAL A 165 39.65 -37.69 42.10
C VAL A 165 40.31 -36.81 43.16
N VAL A 166 40.50 -37.34 44.38
CA VAL A 166 41.32 -36.69 45.40
C VAL A 166 42.73 -37.26 45.29
N GLY A 167 43.71 -36.36 45.12
CA GLY A 167 45.11 -36.70 45.00
C GLY A 167 45.71 -37.26 46.29
N GLU A 168 46.83 -37.94 46.13
CA GLU A 168 47.62 -38.44 47.26
C GLU A 168 48.29 -37.28 48.01
N THR A 169 48.53 -37.47 49.31
CA THR A 169 49.29 -36.54 50.16
C THR A 169 50.37 -37.30 50.94
N SER A 170 51.12 -36.61 51.80
CA SER A 170 52.04 -37.26 52.74
C SER A 170 51.32 -38.20 53.73
N THR A 171 50.03 -37.97 54.01
CA THR A 171 49.27 -38.70 55.05
C THR A 171 48.08 -39.50 54.51
N SER A 172 47.62 -39.23 53.29
CA SER A 172 46.45 -39.89 52.68
C SER A 172 46.77 -40.53 51.33
N LEU A 173 46.23 -41.72 51.09
CA LEU A 173 46.21 -42.35 49.76
C LEU A 173 45.27 -41.60 48.80
N LYS A 174 45.54 -41.73 47.49
CA LYS A 174 44.64 -41.27 46.42
C LYS A 174 43.28 -41.99 46.51
N ALA A 175 42.19 -41.26 46.29
CA ALA A 175 40.84 -41.82 46.22
C ALA A 175 40.05 -41.32 45.01
N THR A 176 38.99 -42.03 44.63
CA THR A 176 38.13 -41.66 43.49
C THR A 176 36.68 -42.03 43.77
N LYS A 177 35.75 -41.14 43.40
CA LYS A 177 34.31 -41.31 43.54
C LYS A 177 33.60 -40.91 42.24
N ASN A 178 32.77 -41.81 41.72
CA ASN A 178 31.81 -41.48 40.66
C ASN A 178 30.48 -41.02 41.28
N THR A 179 29.84 -40.07 40.63
CA THR A 179 28.49 -39.56 40.91
C THR A 179 27.83 -39.10 39.60
N VAL A 180 26.51 -38.88 39.58
CA VAL A 180 25.76 -38.60 38.35
C VAL A 180 25.33 -37.14 38.27
N LEU A 181 25.47 -36.54 37.10
CA LEU A 181 24.79 -35.30 36.70
C LEU A 181 23.64 -35.65 35.75
N THR A 182 22.41 -35.58 36.24
CA THR A 182 21.19 -35.77 35.46
C THR A 182 20.75 -34.44 34.87
N ILE A 183 20.92 -34.27 33.55
CA ILE A 183 20.34 -33.13 32.83
C ILE A 183 18.89 -33.46 32.48
N LYS A 184 17.95 -32.61 32.91
CA LYS A 184 16.54 -32.70 32.54
C LYS A 184 16.21 -31.75 31.37
N ARG A 185 15.05 -31.95 30.76
CA ARG A 185 14.46 -30.99 29.82
C ARG A 185 13.76 -29.87 30.61
N GLN A 186 13.95 -28.62 30.22
CA GLN A 186 13.17 -27.49 30.75
C GLN A 186 11.77 -27.43 30.13
N ASP A 187 10.78 -27.07 30.94
CA ASP A 187 9.45 -26.72 30.43
C ASP A 187 9.46 -25.36 29.73
N ILE A 188 8.56 -25.20 28.75
CA ILE A 188 8.42 -23.99 27.95
C ILE A 188 7.14 -23.25 28.34
N LYS A 189 7.26 -21.94 28.55
CA LYS A 189 6.15 -20.97 28.69
C LYS A 189 5.92 -20.31 27.33
N VAL A 190 4.67 -20.25 26.89
CA VAL A 190 4.27 -19.70 25.58
C VAL A 190 3.05 -18.80 25.74
N SER A 191 3.12 -17.56 25.26
CA SER A 191 1.98 -16.65 25.19
C SER A 191 1.75 -16.14 23.76
N MET A 192 0.48 -16.10 23.36
CA MET A 192 -0.02 -15.69 22.05
C MET A 192 -1.33 -14.92 22.28
N SER A 193 -1.61 -13.92 21.46
CA SER A 193 -2.80 -13.06 21.58
C SER A 193 -3.72 -13.29 20.39
N ASP A 194 -5.03 -13.11 20.61
CA ASP A 194 -6.03 -13.19 19.54
C ASP A 194 -5.82 -12.10 18.49
N ILE A 195 -6.16 -12.43 17.24
CA ILE A 195 -5.95 -11.57 16.08
C ILE A 195 -7.30 -11.30 15.41
N THR A 196 -7.68 -10.04 15.28
CA THR A 196 -8.81 -9.62 14.43
C THR A 196 -8.25 -9.00 13.15
N ALA A 197 -8.74 -9.44 11.98
CA ALA A 197 -8.20 -9.06 10.68
C ALA A 197 -9.27 -9.05 9.59
N ALA A 198 -9.12 -8.20 8.58
CA ALA A 198 -10.03 -8.19 7.43
C ALA A 198 -9.82 -9.41 6.51
N SER A 199 -10.88 -9.81 5.80
CA SER A 199 -10.87 -10.84 4.76
C SER A 199 -9.67 -10.71 3.81
N ALA A 200 -8.93 -11.80 3.60
CA ALA A 200 -7.72 -11.87 2.75
C ALA A 200 -6.59 -10.86 3.08
N SER A 201 -6.61 -10.24 4.26
CA SER A 201 -5.53 -9.35 4.71
C SER A 201 -4.29 -10.11 5.21
N LYS A 202 -3.13 -9.44 5.18
CA LYS A 202 -1.84 -9.99 5.61
C LYS A 202 -1.55 -9.57 7.04
N VAL A 203 -1.36 -10.55 7.92
CA VAL A 203 -1.08 -10.38 9.35
C VAL A 203 0.32 -10.87 9.72
N THR A 204 0.75 -10.58 10.94
CA THR A 204 1.95 -11.17 11.57
C THR A 204 1.49 -12.11 12.68
N LEU A 205 1.83 -13.39 12.56
CA LEU A 205 1.68 -14.36 13.64
C LEU A 205 2.84 -14.16 14.61
N ARG A 206 2.55 -14.15 15.92
CA ARG A 206 3.55 -13.88 16.96
C ARG A 206 3.21 -14.63 18.24
N ALA A 207 4.17 -15.39 18.76
CA ALA A 207 4.13 -15.99 20.09
C ALA A 207 5.43 -15.69 20.83
N ASN A 208 5.34 -15.29 22.10
CA ASN A 208 6.49 -15.17 23.00
C ASN A 208 6.79 -16.57 23.57
N VAL A 209 8.06 -16.95 23.64
CA VAL A 209 8.51 -18.29 24.04
C VAL A 209 9.73 -18.19 24.96
N THR A 210 9.55 -18.60 26.21
CA THR A 210 10.59 -18.64 27.25
C THR A 210 10.62 -20.00 27.93
N TYR A 211 11.71 -20.33 28.62
CA TYR A 211 11.74 -21.48 29.52
C TYR A 211 11.03 -21.16 30.85
N ALA A 212 10.74 -22.17 31.66
CA ALA A 212 10.02 -22.01 32.92
C ALA A 212 10.67 -21.00 33.90
N ASN A 213 12.00 -20.87 33.86
CA ASN A 213 12.79 -19.89 34.63
C ASN A 213 12.74 -18.45 34.06
N GLY A 214 12.07 -18.21 32.93
CA GLY A 214 11.93 -16.90 32.28
C GLY A 214 12.97 -16.58 31.20
N THR A 215 14.02 -17.40 31.03
CA THR A 215 15.06 -17.16 30.01
C THR A 215 14.56 -17.46 28.60
N LEU A 216 15.18 -16.84 27.58
CA LEU A 216 14.68 -16.89 26.19
C LEU A 216 14.91 -18.26 25.55
N ALA A 217 13.85 -18.86 25.00
CA ALA A 217 13.89 -20.19 24.39
C ALA A 217 14.45 -20.20 22.95
N ASN A 218 15.57 -19.51 22.73
CA ASN A 218 16.15 -19.28 21.41
C ASN A 218 16.58 -20.59 20.72
N GLY A 219 16.35 -20.67 19.41
CA GLY A 219 16.68 -21.84 18.59
C GLY A 219 15.66 -22.99 18.67
N GLN A 220 14.56 -22.85 19.43
CA GLN A 220 13.48 -23.84 19.43
C GLN A 220 12.65 -23.78 18.14
N LYS A 221 12.31 -24.93 17.56
CA LYS A 221 11.47 -25.00 16.36
C LYS A 221 10.00 -24.78 16.72
N ALA A 222 9.30 -23.94 15.97
CA ALA A 222 7.90 -23.59 16.19
C ALA A 222 7.08 -23.76 14.91
N VAL A 223 5.83 -24.23 15.05
CA VAL A 223 4.86 -24.26 13.94
C VAL A 223 3.54 -23.62 14.37
N PHE A 224 2.98 -22.78 13.50
CA PHE A 224 1.62 -22.26 13.65
C PHE A 224 0.67 -23.08 12.77
N LYS A 225 -0.47 -23.44 13.35
CA LYS A 225 -1.53 -24.23 12.72
C LYS A 225 -2.85 -23.47 12.76
N LEU A 226 -3.54 -23.41 11.62
CA LEU A 226 -4.90 -22.89 11.52
C LEU A 226 -5.86 -24.06 11.30
N ASN A 227 -6.83 -24.24 12.20
CA ASN A 227 -7.74 -25.39 12.22
C ASN A 227 -6.98 -26.74 12.00
N GLY A 228 -5.85 -26.90 12.69
CA GLY A 228 -4.99 -28.10 12.61
C GLY A 228 -3.98 -28.15 11.46
N LYS A 229 -4.21 -27.46 10.32
CA LYS A 229 -3.28 -27.41 9.18
C LYS A 229 -2.12 -26.45 9.46
N THR A 230 -0.88 -26.90 9.24
CA THR A 230 0.31 -26.03 9.38
C THR A 230 0.26 -24.92 8.33
N ILE A 231 0.42 -23.66 8.77
CA ILE A 231 0.41 -22.47 7.91
C ILE A 231 1.73 -21.69 7.94
N LEU A 232 2.56 -21.90 8.97
CA LEU A 232 3.89 -21.31 9.10
C LEU A 232 4.78 -22.25 9.95
N SER A 233 6.02 -22.42 9.51
CA SER A 233 7.11 -23.05 10.28
C SER A 233 8.19 -22.00 10.50
N THR A 234 8.71 -21.89 11.72
CA THR A 234 9.68 -20.85 12.11
C THR A 234 10.56 -21.34 13.26
N THR A 235 11.52 -20.52 13.69
CA THR A 235 12.39 -20.78 14.84
C THR A 235 12.28 -19.62 15.83
N VAL A 236 12.34 -19.89 17.13
CA VAL A 236 12.35 -18.86 18.16
C VAL A 236 13.64 -18.05 18.08
N VAL A 237 13.51 -16.75 17.83
CA VAL A 237 14.61 -15.77 17.83
C VAL A 237 14.27 -14.66 18.82
N ASN A 238 15.20 -14.31 19.70
CA ASN A 238 15.02 -13.34 20.79
C ASN A 238 13.72 -13.54 21.59
N GLY A 239 13.41 -14.80 21.93
CA GLY A 239 12.22 -15.19 22.66
C GLY A 239 10.90 -15.08 21.88
N VAL A 240 10.94 -14.92 20.56
CA VAL A 240 9.73 -14.80 19.71
C VAL A 240 9.75 -15.84 18.59
N ALA A 241 8.66 -16.60 18.47
CA ALA A 241 8.32 -17.30 17.23
C ALA A 241 7.38 -16.40 16.41
N SER A 242 7.73 -16.08 15.17
CA SER A 242 6.90 -15.23 14.31
C SER A 242 7.08 -15.49 12.82
N GLY A 243 6.20 -14.87 12.04
CA GLY A 243 6.22 -14.81 10.57
C GLY A 243 4.91 -14.23 10.06
N SER A 244 4.83 -13.90 8.76
CA SER A 244 3.63 -13.31 8.17
C SER A 244 2.75 -14.36 7.49
N TYR A 245 1.44 -14.14 7.52
CA TYR A 245 0.41 -15.03 6.96
C TYR A 245 -0.75 -14.21 6.38
N THR A 246 -1.33 -14.65 5.26
CA THR A 246 -2.56 -14.07 4.71
C THR A 246 -3.76 -14.83 5.25
N VAL A 247 -4.68 -14.15 5.94
CA VAL A 247 -5.84 -14.82 6.55
C VAL A 247 -6.83 -15.32 5.47
N PRO A 248 -7.65 -16.36 5.75
CA PRO A 248 -8.66 -16.82 4.81
C PRO A 248 -9.65 -15.72 4.39
N SER A 249 -10.30 -15.90 3.23
CA SER A 249 -11.31 -14.94 2.75
C SER A 249 -12.64 -15.07 3.51
N ALA A 250 -13.04 -16.26 3.95
CA ALA A 250 -14.32 -16.44 4.64
C ALA A 250 -14.27 -15.85 6.06
N ALA A 251 -15.13 -14.85 6.32
CA ALA A 251 -15.25 -14.17 7.59
C ALA A 251 -15.89 -15.06 8.67
N LYS A 252 -15.09 -15.44 9.67
CA LYS A 252 -15.44 -16.19 10.88
C LYS A 252 -14.22 -16.27 11.81
N SER A 253 -14.38 -16.82 13.00
CA SER A 253 -13.25 -17.20 13.85
C SER A 253 -12.65 -18.54 13.44
N TYR A 254 -11.32 -18.63 13.53
CA TYR A 254 -10.49 -19.80 13.24
C TYR A 254 -9.63 -20.12 14.46
N SER A 255 -9.43 -21.41 14.75
CA SER A 255 -8.52 -21.84 15.82
C SER A 255 -7.08 -21.71 15.35
N LEU A 256 -6.29 -20.88 16.04
CA LEU A 256 -4.86 -20.73 15.86
C LEU A 256 -4.13 -21.47 16.98
N ILE A 257 -3.25 -22.40 16.65
CA ILE A 257 -2.42 -23.13 17.64
C ILE A 257 -0.96 -22.94 17.27
N VAL A 258 -0.14 -22.50 18.23
CA VAL A 258 1.32 -22.55 18.12
C VAL A 258 1.82 -23.78 18.88
N LYS A 259 2.66 -24.58 18.23
CA LYS A 259 3.32 -25.76 18.82
C LYS A 259 4.83 -25.55 18.77
N ILE A 260 5.48 -25.62 19.93
CA ILE A 260 6.93 -25.57 20.10
C ILE A 260 7.43 -27.01 20.25
N GLY A 261 8.35 -27.42 19.37
CA GLY A 261 8.85 -28.79 19.32
C GLY A 261 9.66 -29.16 20.57
N GLN A 262 9.55 -30.42 20.99
CA GLN A 262 10.49 -31.00 21.95
C GLN A 262 11.91 -30.96 21.36
N SER A 263 12.91 -30.66 22.20
CA SER A 263 14.31 -30.68 21.81
C SER A 263 15.15 -31.60 22.71
N THR A 264 16.46 -31.58 22.51
CA THR A 264 17.40 -32.23 23.44
C THR A 264 17.39 -31.59 24.82
N ILE A 265 16.98 -30.31 24.96
CA ILE A 265 17.05 -29.56 26.23
C ILE A 265 15.69 -29.09 26.77
N SER A 266 14.60 -29.30 26.03
CA SER A 266 13.29 -28.73 26.37
C SER A 266 12.13 -29.65 26.02
N ASN A 267 11.07 -29.58 26.83
CA ASN A 267 9.82 -30.31 26.61
C ASN A 267 9.01 -29.68 25.46
N TYR A 268 8.07 -30.46 24.93
CA TYR A 268 7.06 -29.97 23.99
C TYR A 268 6.09 -29.00 24.69
N LYS A 269 5.60 -27.98 23.97
CA LYS A 269 4.52 -27.11 24.45
C LYS A 269 3.62 -26.66 23.31
N GLU A 270 2.33 -26.49 23.60
CA GLU A 270 1.40 -25.78 22.74
C GLU A 270 0.55 -24.76 23.51
N THR A 271 0.08 -23.75 22.77
CA THR A 271 -0.86 -22.71 23.22
C THR A 271 -1.83 -22.40 22.07
N SER A 272 -3.12 -22.27 22.39
CA SER A 272 -4.18 -21.88 21.47
C SER A 272 -4.53 -20.39 21.57
N SER A 273 -5.13 -19.86 20.51
CA SER A 273 -5.72 -18.53 20.37
C SER A 273 -6.65 -18.55 19.14
N THR A 274 -7.15 -17.41 18.70
CA THR A 274 -8.07 -17.28 17.58
C THR A 274 -7.60 -16.25 16.56
N ILE A 275 -7.95 -16.49 15.29
CA ILE A 275 -7.97 -15.47 14.25
C ILE A 275 -9.43 -15.22 13.89
N THR A 276 -9.96 -14.03 14.17
CA THR A 276 -11.30 -13.61 13.77
C THR A 276 -11.22 -12.77 12.51
N VAL A 277 -11.70 -13.35 11.40
CA VAL A 277 -11.74 -12.69 10.09
C VAL A 277 -13.04 -11.91 9.95
N THR A 278 -12.95 -10.61 9.67
CA THR A 278 -14.09 -9.72 9.42
C THR A 278 -14.34 -9.53 7.92
N LYS A 279 -15.58 -9.17 7.55
CA LYS A 279 -15.93 -8.81 6.17
C LYS A 279 -15.48 -7.39 5.82
N LEU A 280 -15.11 -7.17 4.55
CA LEU A 280 -14.98 -5.83 3.98
C LEU A 280 -16.33 -5.35 3.41
N THR A 281 -16.55 -4.04 3.39
CA THR A 281 -17.70 -3.42 2.70
C THR A 281 -17.23 -2.89 1.35
N PRO A 282 -17.63 -3.50 0.22
CA PRO A 282 -17.24 -3.05 -1.11
C PRO A 282 -18.06 -1.83 -1.56
N THR A 283 -17.63 -1.22 -2.66
CA THR A 283 -18.43 -0.28 -3.46
C THR A 283 -18.95 -0.95 -4.74
N ILE A 284 -19.89 -0.30 -5.44
CA ILE A 284 -20.37 -0.72 -6.75
C ILE A 284 -20.06 0.39 -7.75
N GLU A 285 -19.15 0.11 -8.67
CA GLU A 285 -18.90 0.88 -9.89
C GLU A 285 -19.98 0.59 -10.93
N LYS A 286 -20.46 1.63 -11.60
CA LYS A 286 -21.63 1.60 -12.49
C LYS A 286 -21.73 2.89 -13.33
N ASP A 287 -22.50 2.85 -14.40
CA ASP A 287 -22.96 4.07 -15.08
C ASP A 287 -23.81 4.96 -14.16
N ASN A 288 -23.74 6.28 -14.35
CA ASN A 288 -24.56 7.25 -13.63
C ASN A 288 -25.96 7.42 -14.24
N ILE A 289 -26.07 7.32 -15.55
CA ILE A 289 -27.33 7.39 -16.30
C ILE A 289 -27.20 6.44 -17.49
N ILE A 290 -28.17 5.55 -17.66
CA ILE A 290 -28.24 4.59 -18.78
C ILE A 290 -29.38 5.03 -19.70
N PHE A 291 -29.08 5.22 -20.98
CA PHE A 291 -30.05 5.62 -22.00
C PHE A 291 -30.35 4.44 -22.93
N VAL A 292 -31.65 4.19 -23.21
CA VAL A 292 -32.06 3.09 -24.08
C VAL A 292 -33.34 3.42 -24.85
N GLN A 293 -33.44 2.97 -26.10
CA GLN A 293 -34.67 3.03 -26.89
C GLN A 293 -35.61 1.91 -26.45
N LYS A 294 -36.90 2.18 -26.30
CA LYS A 294 -37.88 1.15 -25.93
C LYS A 294 -37.83 -0.03 -26.91
N GLY A 295 -37.82 -1.26 -26.39
CA GLY A 295 -37.68 -2.49 -27.17
C GLY A 295 -36.26 -2.78 -27.67
N SER A 296 -35.26 -1.96 -27.34
CA SER A 296 -33.84 -2.25 -27.59
C SER A 296 -33.15 -2.84 -26.36
N TYR A 297 -32.01 -3.49 -26.59
CA TYR A 297 -31.14 -4.00 -25.53
C TYR A 297 -30.15 -2.93 -25.04
N VAL A 298 -29.84 -2.95 -23.75
CA VAL A 298 -28.74 -2.20 -23.13
C VAL A 298 -28.03 -3.07 -22.08
N TYR A 299 -26.76 -2.82 -21.82
CA TYR A 299 -26.04 -3.48 -20.74
C TYR A 299 -26.22 -2.71 -19.43
N LEU A 300 -26.49 -3.45 -18.35
CA LEU A 300 -26.47 -2.95 -16.98
C LEU A 300 -25.21 -3.50 -16.32
N HIS A 301 -24.29 -2.61 -15.93
CA HIS A 301 -22.98 -2.96 -15.37
C HIS A 301 -22.96 -2.84 -13.84
N ALA A 302 -22.17 -3.68 -13.18
CA ALA A 302 -21.90 -3.63 -11.74
C ALA A 302 -20.49 -4.17 -11.39
N GLY A 303 -19.49 -3.29 -11.41
CA GLY A 303 -18.14 -3.59 -10.91
C GLY A 303 -18.11 -3.58 -9.38
N ILE A 304 -17.53 -4.60 -8.74
CA ILE A 304 -17.45 -4.72 -7.29
C ILE A 304 -16.05 -4.29 -6.81
N THR A 305 -15.97 -3.06 -6.29
CA THR A 305 -14.72 -2.35 -5.96
C THR A 305 -14.47 -2.25 -4.45
N ASP A 306 -13.30 -1.73 -4.04
CA ASP A 306 -12.85 -1.62 -2.64
C ASP A 306 -12.73 -2.95 -1.86
N ILE A 307 -12.53 -4.06 -2.58
CA ILE A 307 -12.46 -5.44 -2.04
C ILE A 307 -11.09 -5.86 -1.49
N GLY A 308 -10.06 -5.01 -1.58
CA GLY A 308 -8.68 -5.35 -1.18
C GLY A 308 -8.14 -6.57 -1.94
N ASN A 309 -7.65 -7.58 -1.21
CA ASN A 309 -7.15 -8.85 -1.78
C ASN A 309 -8.25 -9.90 -2.01
N VAL A 310 -9.51 -9.60 -1.71
CA VAL A 310 -10.62 -10.55 -1.88
C VAL A 310 -11.01 -10.62 -3.36
N LYS A 311 -11.37 -11.80 -3.87
CA LYS A 311 -12.08 -11.93 -5.15
C LYS A 311 -13.59 -11.85 -4.89
N ALA A 312 -14.27 -10.90 -5.53
CA ALA A 312 -15.72 -10.78 -5.42
C ALA A 312 -16.40 -11.97 -6.12
N THR A 313 -17.43 -12.50 -5.47
CA THR A 313 -18.12 -13.76 -5.77
C THR A 313 -19.52 -13.70 -5.18
N GLY A 314 -20.44 -14.56 -5.61
CA GLY A 314 -21.85 -14.46 -5.23
C GLY A 314 -22.66 -13.85 -6.37
N LYS A 315 -23.69 -13.05 -6.06
CA LYS A 315 -24.63 -12.54 -7.07
C LYS A 315 -24.94 -11.05 -6.93
N VAL A 316 -25.21 -10.40 -8.06
CA VAL A 316 -25.79 -9.06 -8.18
C VAL A 316 -27.19 -9.16 -8.75
N SER A 317 -28.14 -8.44 -8.16
CA SER A 317 -29.48 -8.26 -8.70
C SER A 317 -29.68 -6.86 -9.24
N PHE A 318 -30.16 -6.78 -10.48
CA PHE A 318 -30.59 -5.54 -11.13
C PHE A 318 -32.10 -5.39 -10.98
N LYS A 319 -32.58 -4.21 -10.60
CA LYS A 319 -34.02 -3.95 -10.41
C LYS A 319 -34.47 -2.64 -11.04
N VAL A 320 -35.51 -2.68 -11.86
CA VAL A 320 -36.13 -1.49 -12.47
C VAL A 320 -37.43 -1.19 -11.71
N ASP A 321 -37.54 0.03 -11.18
CA ASP A 321 -38.64 0.47 -10.29
C ASP A 321 -38.92 -0.54 -9.15
N GLY A 322 -37.85 -1.05 -8.54
CA GLY A 322 -37.90 -2.03 -7.45
C GLY A 322 -38.16 -3.48 -7.87
N ARG A 323 -38.66 -3.75 -9.09
CA ARG A 323 -38.84 -5.11 -9.61
C ARG A 323 -37.51 -5.68 -10.08
N THR A 324 -37.12 -6.85 -9.55
CA THR A 324 -35.92 -7.57 -9.99
C THR A 324 -36.08 -7.98 -11.47
N VAL A 325 -35.19 -7.53 -12.34
CA VAL A 325 -35.17 -7.90 -13.78
C VAL A 325 -34.11 -8.97 -14.09
N ALA A 326 -33.09 -9.10 -13.24
CA ALA A 326 -32.08 -10.16 -13.34
C ALA A 326 -31.38 -10.39 -12.00
N THR A 327 -30.79 -11.59 -11.86
CA THR A 327 -29.84 -11.93 -10.80
C THR A 327 -28.67 -12.70 -11.41
N VAL A 328 -27.51 -12.05 -11.53
CA VAL A 328 -26.34 -12.53 -12.27
C VAL A 328 -25.21 -12.89 -11.30
N ASN A 329 -24.41 -13.91 -11.62
CA ASN A 329 -23.24 -14.29 -10.83
C ASN A 329 -22.11 -13.26 -11.03
N VAL A 330 -21.37 -12.93 -9.96
CA VAL A 330 -20.17 -12.09 -10.07
C VAL A 330 -19.01 -12.90 -10.64
N ILE A 331 -18.43 -12.45 -11.75
CA ILE A 331 -17.31 -13.06 -12.47
C ILE A 331 -16.24 -11.98 -12.67
N ASN A 332 -14.98 -12.29 -12.35
CA ASN A 332 -13.85 -11.34 -12.45
C ASN A 332 -14.11 -9.98 -11.76
N ASN A 333 -14.82 -10.01 -10.62
CA ASN A 333 -15.32 -8.85 -9.86
C ASN A 333 -16.40 -7.99 -10.55
N SER A 334 -16.93 -8.35 -11.72
CA SER A 334 -18.07 -7.69 -12.36
C SER A 334 -19.32 -8.56 -12.35
N ALA A 335 -20.49 -7.95 -12.51
CA ALA A 335 -21.69 -8.61 -13.03
C ALA A 335 -22.31 -7.72 -14.10
N ASP A 336 -22.57 -8.30 -15.27
CA ASP A 336 -23.09 -7.60 -16.45
C ASP A 336 -24.37 -8.27 -16.93
N TYR A 337 -25.40 -7.49 -17.25
CA TYR A 337 -26.69 -8.01 -17.72
C TYR A 337 -27.19 -7.26 -18.96
N ARG A 338 -27.50 -8.00 -20.03
CA ARG A 338 -28.08 -7.47 -21.27
C ARG A 338 -29.61 -7.37 -21.13
N TYR A 339 -30.09 -6.24 -20.63
CA TYR A 339 -31.50 -5.96 -20.37
C TYR A 339 -32.26 -5.51 -21.64
N LEU A 340 -33.50 -5.98 -21.81
CA LEU A 340 -34.43 -5.53 -22.85
C LEU A 340 -35.38 -4.45 -22.29
N ALA A 341 -35.37 -3.26 -22.88
CA ALA A 341 -36.05 -2.08 -22.33
C ALA A 341 -37.55 -2.02 -22.67
N GLU A 342 -38.36 -2.90 -22.06
CA GLU A 342 -39.80 -2.98 -22.34
C GLU A 342 -40.69 -2.08 -21.47
N VAL A 343 -40.15 -1.39 -20.45
CA VAL A 343 -40.92 -0.50 -19.57
C VAL A 343 -41.49 0.73 -20.32
N LYS A 344 -42.32 1.53 -19.63
CA LYS A 344 -42.91 2.77 -20.19
C LYS A 344 -41.82 3.76 -20.63
N TYR A 345 -42.19 4.74 -21.46
CA TYR A 345 -41.33 5.89 -21.68
C TYR A 345 -41.21 6.72 -20.40
N GLY A 346 -40.03 7.29 -20.17
CA GLY A 346 -39.76 8.13 -19.00
C GLY A 346 -38.40 7.82 -18.37
N THR A 347 -38.34 8.04 -17.07
CA THR A 347 -37.16 7.79 -16.24
C THR A 347 -37.53 6.79 -15.14
N HIS A 348 -36.62 5.85 -14.90
CA HIS A 348 -36.79 4.72 -14.00
C HIS A 348 -35.65 4.63 -13.00
N ASN A 349 -35.96 4.18 -11.78
CA ASN A 349 -34.93 3.89 -10.78
C ASN A 349 -34.37 2.49 -11.02
N LEU A 350 -33.09 2.41 -11.38
CA LEU A 350 -32.33 1.17 -11.44
C LEU A 350 -31.57 0.96 -10.13
N SER A 351 -32.06 0.06 -9.28
CA SER A 351 -31.30 -0.42 -8.11
C SER A 351 -30.38 -1.57 -8.50
N ILE A 352 -29.14 -1.52 -8.02
CA ILE A 352 -28.14 -2.59 -8.16
C ILE A 352 -27.82 -3.09 -6.76
N VAL A 353 -27.99 -4.40 -6.52
CA VAL A 353 -27.84 -5.01 -5.19
C VAL A 353 -26.84 -6.16 -5.26
N TYR A 354 -25.64 -5.98 -4.70
CA TYR A 354 -24.70 -7.06 -4.50
C TYR A 354 -25.01 -7.80 -3.20
N GLY A 355 -25.27 -9.11 -3.27
CA GLY A 355 -25.62 -9.93 -2.12
C GLY A 355 -24.48 -10.24 -1.15
N GLY A 356 -23.26 -9.73 -1.41
CA GLY A 356 -22.07 -10.06 -0.64
C GLY A 356 -21.50 -11.45 -0.94
N SER A 357 -20.46 -11.82 -0.20
CA SER A 357 -19.80 -13.12 -0.30
C SER A 357 -19.42 -13.66 1.08
N SER A 358 -18.58 -14.70 1.15
CA SER A 358 -18.00 -15.14 2.43
C SER A 358 -17.06 -14.09 3.06
N GLY A 359 -16.44 -13.23 2.25
CA GLY A 359 -15.51 -12.18 2.69
C GLY A 359 -16.01 -10.74 2.56
N LEU A 360 -17.13 -10.53 1.86
CA LEU A 360 -17.67 -9.21 1.54
C LEU A 360 -19.10 -9.03 2.08
N ASN A 361 -19.41 -7.82 2.52
CA ASN A 361 -20.77 -7.41 2.91
C ASN A 361 -21.66 -7.21 1.67
N SER A 362 -22.97 -7.35 1.87
CA SER A 362 -23.98 -6.97 0.89
C SER A 362 -24.10 -5.46 0.81
N VAL A 363 -24.20 -4.90 -0.40
CA VAL A 363 -24.36 -3.44 -0.62
C VAL A 363 -25.35 -3.16 -1.74
N ARG A 364 -25.97 -1.98 -1.70
CA ARG A 364 -26.94 -1.49 -2.68
C ARG A 364 -26.54 -0.10 -3.16
N THR A 365 -26.70 0.15 -4.44
CA THR A 365 -26.62 1.49 -5.05
C THR A 365 -27.82 1.69 -5.98
N ASN A 366 -28.14 2.94 -6.29
CA ASN A 366 -29.19 3.33 -7.23
C ASN A 366 -28.59 4.14 -8.38
N THR A 367 -29.19 4.02 -9.56
CA THR A 367 -28.81 4.76 -10.75
C THR A 367 -30.03 5.00 -11.65
N THR A 368 -29.88 5.80 -12.68
CA THR A 368 -31.00 6.21 -13.53
C THR A 368 -31.04 5.44 -14.84
N LEU A 369 -32.22 4.95 -15.22
CA LEU A 369 -32.50 4.38 -16.54
C LEU A 369 -33.51 5.26 -17.29
N ARG A 370 -33.11 5.86 -18.41
CA ARG A 370 -33.93 6.69 -19.28
C ARG A 370 -34.39 5.87 -20.50
N VAL A 371 -35.70 5.62 -20.60
CA VAL A 371 -36.31 4.89 -21.72
C VAL A 371 -37.05 5.85 -22.63
N GLN A 372 -36.65 5.90 -23.90
CA GLN A 372 -37.13 6.86 -24.90
C GLN A 372 -37.63 6.19 -26.19
N GLN A 373 -38.31 6.97 -27.02
CA GLN A 373 -38.84 6.52 -28.33
C GLN A 373 -37.80 6.61 -29.45
N ALA A 374 -36.95 7.64 -29.42
CA ALA A 374 -35.88 7.83 -30.39
C ALA A 374 -34.74 6.81 -30.19
N ALA A 375 -33.99 6.55 -31.26
CA ALA A 375 -32.74 5.79 -31.17
C ALA A 375 -31.73 6.54 -30.28
N VAL A 376 -30.95 5.80 -29.50
CA VAL A 376 -29.87 6.36 -28.69
C VAL A 376 -28.61 6.45 -29.52
N SER A 377 -27.86 7.53 -29.37
CA SER A 377 -26.51 7.67 -29.91
C SER A 377 -25.61 8.33 -28.87
N THR A 378 -24.39 7.84 -28.78
CA THR A 378 -23.36 8.34 -27.86
C THR A 378 -22.42 9.29 -28.60
N TYR A 379 -22.10 10.42 -27.98
CA TYR A 379 -21.23 11.45 -28.53
C TYR A 379 -19.99 11.66 -27.67
N SER A 380 -18.91 12.12 -28.31
CA SER A 380 -17.62 12.37 -27.65
C SER A 380 -17.54 13.77 -27.05
N TYR A 381 -16.70 13.97 -26.01
CA TYR A 381 -16.53 15.29 -25.39
C TYR A 381 -16.08 16.37 -26.39
N SER A 382 -15.14 16.04 -27.29
CA SER A 382 -14.69 16.96 -28.33
C SER A 382 -15.83 17.37 -29.26
N GLU A 383 -16.73 16.46 -29.61
CA GLU A 383 -17.92 16.79 -30.39
C GLU A 383 -18.92 17.65 -29.62
N ILE A 384 -19.15 17.42 -28.33
CA ILE A 384 -19.99 18.31 -27.52
C ILE A 384 -19.39 19.73 -27.44
N LEU A 385 -18.06 19.85 -27.32
CA LEU A 385 -17.35 21.14 -27.37
C LEU A 385 -17.46 21.81 -28.75
N ASP A 386 -17.30 21.06 -29.85
CA ASP A 386 -17.51 21.57 -31.21
C ASP A 386 -18.91 22.16 -31.38
N LYS A 387 -19.94 21.45 -30.90
CA LYS A 387 -21.35 21.87 -31.01
C LYS A 387 -21.70 23.00 -30.05
N ALA A 388 -21.08 23.08 -28.88
CA ALA A 388 -21.18 24.24 -28.01
C ALA A 388 -20.64 25.50 -28.70
N ASN A 389 -19.49 25.39 -29.35
CA ASN A 389 -18.92 26.52 -30.11
C ASN A 389 -19.82 26.91 -31.29
N SER A 390 -20.26 25.97 -32.13
CA SER A 390 -21.14 26.31 -33.25
C SER A 390 -22.49 26.88 -32.81
N THR A 391 -23.00 26.47 -31.64
CA THR A 391 -24.25 27.02 -31.07
C THR A 391 -24.04 28.43 -30.52
N HIS A 392 -22.89 28.69 -29.88
CA HIS A 392 -22.51 30.02 -29.41
C HIS A 392 -22.43 31.02 -30.58
N GLU A 393 -21.67 30.67 -31.63
CA GLU A 393 -21.54 31.48 -32.85
C GLU A 393 -22.88 31.66 -33.59
N PHE A 394 -23.72 30.61 -33.65
CA PHE A 394 -25.05 30.74 -34.25
C PHE A 394 -25.92 31.75 -33.49
N ILE A 395 -25.92 31.71 -32.16
CA ILE A 395 -26.72 32.63 -31.33
C ILE A 395 -26.22 34.07 -31.51
N LEU A 396 -24.90 34.30 -31.44
CA LEU A 396 -24.28 35.61 -31.68
C LEU A 396 -24.67 36.19 -33.06
N LYS A 397 -24.66 35.36 -34.11
CA LYS A 397 -24.98 35.79 -35.47
C LYS A 397 -26.48 36.00 -35.73
N ASN A 398 -27.35 35.19 -35.12
CA ASN A 398 -28.77 35.11 -35.51
C ASN A 398 -29.74 35.67 -34.46
N ASN A 399 -29.26 36.06 -33.27
CA ASN A 399 -30.07 36.56 -32.15
C ASN A 399 -31.21 35.61 -31.72
N LYS A 400 -31.00 34.30 -31.89
CA LYS A 400 -31.93 33.20 -31.55
C LYS A 400 -31.19 31.87 -31.42
N LEU A 401 -31.78 30.91 -30.70
CA LEU A 401 -31.32 29.52 -30.73
C LEU A 401 -31.56 28.89 -32.12
N PRO A 402 -30.73 27.92 -32.56
CA PRO A 402 -31.05 27.07 -33.69
C PRO A 402 -32.15 26.07 -33.32
N ASN A 403 -32.92 25.57 -34.29
CA ASN A 403 -33.97 24.57 -34.01
C ASN A 403 -33.38 23.22 -33.58
N TYR A 404 -32.24 22.86 -34.17
CA TYR A 404 -31.45 21.67 -33.88
C TYR A 404 -29.97 21.92 -34.23
N VAL A 405 -29.07 21.04 -33.81
CA VAL A 405 -27.71 20.91 -34.36
C VAL A 405 -27.52 19.55 -35.01
N THR A 406 -26.76 19.50 -36.11
CA THR A 406 -26.41 18.24 -36.78
C THR A 406 -25.08 17.72 -36.24
N MET A 407 -25.05 16.47 -35.79
CA MET A 407 -23.88 15.76 -35.23
C MET A 407 -23.00 15.17 -36.36
N LYS A 408 -21.79 14.70 -36.02
CA LYS A 408 -20.82 14.14 -36.99
C LYS A 408 -21.32 12.87 -37.68
N ASN A 409 -22.23 12.13 -37.05
CA ASN A 409 -22.92 10.98 -37.62
C ASN A 409 -24.20 11.35 -38.43
N GLY A 410 -24.50 12.65 -38.60
CA GLY A 410 -25.68 13.13 -39.31
C GLY A 410 -26.95 13.30 -38.46
N ASN A 411 -26.98 12.84 -37.21
CA ASN A 411 -28.15 12.98 -36.34
C ASN A 411 -28.48 14.45 -36.06
N GLN A 412 -29.77 14.81 -36.07
CA GLN A 412 -30.25 16.11 -35.63
C GLN A 412 -30.63 16.06 -34.13
N ILE A 413 -30.09 17.00 -33.35
CA ILE A 413 -30.29 17.08 -31.90
C ILE A 413 -31.03 18.36 -31.53
N THR A 414 -32.12 18.21 -30.79
CA THR A 414 -32.99 19.32 -30.35
C THR A 414 -32.29 20.15 -29.26
N MET A 415 -32.73 21.40 -29.06
CA MET A 415 -32.16 22.26 -28.01
C MET A 415 -32.28 21.69 -26.59
N PRO A 416 -33.37 20.99 -26.19
CA PRO A 416 -33.44 20.29 -24.90
C PRO A 416 -32.34 19.24 -24.71
N ASP A 417 -32.19 18.30 -25.65
CA ASP A 417 -31.16 17.25 -25.57
C ASP A 417 -29.74 17.84 -25.62
N LEU A 418 -29.53 18.88 -26.44
CA LEU A 418 -28.25 19.58 -26.50
C LEU A 418 -27.92 20.28 -25.17
N ALA A 419 -28.90 20.96 -24.56
CA ALA A 419 -28.73 21.63 -23.27
C ALA A 419 -28.52 20.65 -22.11
N PHE A 420 -29.12 19.46 -22.18
CA PHE A 420 -28.82 18.36 -21.26
C PHE A 420 -27.36 17.90 -21.41
N MET A 421 -26.91 17.56 -22.61
CA MET A 421 -25.52 17.14 -22.86
C MET A 421 -24.50 18.26 -22.52
N PHE A 422 -24.85 19.53 -22.72
CA PHE A 422 -24.00 20.65 -22.26
C PHE A 422 -23.92 20.74 -20.74
N ALA A 423 -24.99 20.42 -20.02
CA ALA A 423 -24.94 20.34 -18.56
C ALA A 423 -24.03 19.18 -18.12
N GLU A 424 -24.18 17.99 -18.69
CA GLU A 424 -23.32 16.82 -18.43
C GLU A 424 -21.83 17.08 -18.70
N ALA A 425 -21.53 17.82 -19.78
CA ALA A 425 -20.17 18.20 -20.18
C ALA A 425 -19.55 19.27 -19.25
N ILE A 426 -20.37 20.01 -18.49
CA ILE A 426 -19.93 20.93 -17.42
C ILE A 426 -19.77 20.19 -16.08
N THR A 427 -20.46 19.06 -15.87
CA THR A 427 -20.33 18.23 -14.66
C THR A 427 -19.31 17.09 -14.78
N PHE A 428 -18.59 17.00 -15.89
CA PHE A 428 -17.56 15.97 -16.19
C PHE A 428 -18.09 14.53 -16.24
N ASN A 429 -19.24 14.28 -16.89
CA ASN A 429 -19.65 12.92 -17.28
C ASN A 429 -18.75 12.38 -18.42
N ASN A 430 -18.60 11.05 -18.55
CA ASN A 430 -17.68 10.42 -19.52
C ASN A 430 -18.28 10.19 -20.93
N SER A 431 -19.60 10.06 -21.05
CA SER A 431 -20.32 9.70 -22.29
C SER A 431 -21.64 10.48 -22.38
N TYR A 432 -21.90 11.12 -23.52
CA TYR A 432 -23.05 12.01 -23.70
C TYR A 432 -24.09 11.39 -24.63
N HIS A 433 -25.36 11.53 -24.32
CA HIS A 433 -26.45 10.86 -25.04
C HIS A 433 -27.62 11.81 -25.32
N ASN A 434 -28.28 11.64 -26.47
CA ASN A 434 -29.61 12.23 -26.66
C ASN A 434 -30.60 11.58 -25.68
N GLY A 435 -31.32 12.39 -24.91
CA GLY A 435 -32.23 11.93 -23.87
C GLY A 435 -33.70 11.90 -24.27
N GLY A 436 -34.03 12.37 -25.47
CA GLY A 436 -35.40 12.46 -25.96
C GLY A 436 -36.26 13.37 -25.09
N PHE A 437 -35.69 14.48 -24.61
CA PHE A 437 -36.36 15.43 -23.74
C PHE A 437 -37.22 16.43 -24.53
N SER A 438 -38.44 16.69 -24.05
CA SER A 438 -39.32 17.70 -24.62
C SER A 438 -38.82 19.12 -24.34
N GLY A 439 -39.29 20.09 -25.13
CA GLY A 439 -39.12 21.51 -24.83
C GLY A 439 -39.86 21.94 -23.54
N PRO A 440 -39.59 23.17 -23.05
CA PRO A 440 -40.34 23.72 -21.92
C PRO A 440 -41.81 23.91 -22.28
N GLU A 441 -42.72 23.61 -21.36
CA GLU A 441 -44.16 23.78 -21.54
C GLU A 441 -44.52 25.25 -21.78
N ILE A 442 -43.82 26.17 -21.10
CA ILE A 442 -44.03 27.62 -21.22
C ILE A 442 -42.69 28.35 -21.26
N GLN A 443 -42.49 29.19 -22.26
CA GLN A 443 -41.28 30.00 -22.38
C GLN A 443 -41.27 31.15 -21.36
N TYR A 444 -40.41 31.05 -20.33
CA TYR A 444 -40.17 32.16 -19.39
C TYR A 444 -39.21 33.18 -20.01
N LYS A 445 -39.60 34.47 -19.97
CA LYS A 445 -38.75 35.59 -20.40
C LYS A 445 -37.95 36.10 -19.21
N SER A 446 -36.62 36.03 -19.27
CA SER A 446 -35.77 36.62 -18.23
C SER A 446 -35.93 38.14 -18.15
N THR A 447 -35.85 38.65 -16.92
CA THR A 447 -35.95 40.07 -16.59
C THR A 447 -34.59 40.70 -16.29
N ASN A 448 -33.66 39.95 -15.69
CA ASN A 448 -32.30 40.39 -15.37
C ASN A 448 -31.25 39.75 -16.29
N TYR A 449 -30.17 40.49 -16.58
CA TYR A 449 -29.10 40.13 -17.53
C TYR A 449 -27.79 40.82 -17.13
N ASN A 450 -26.69 40.45 -17.80
CA ASN A 450 -25.34 41.03 -17.64
C ASN A 450 -24.69 40.78 -16.27
N PHE A 451 -25.25 39.90 -15.44
CA PHE A 451 -24.65 39.45 -14.18
C PHE A 451 -23.79 38.18 -14.38
N ASN A 452 -22.84 37.97 -13.47
CA ASN A 452 -21.93 36.82 -13.49
C ASN A 452 -22.39 35.71 -12.54
N ILE A 453 -22.39 34.47 -13.01
CA ILE A 453 -22.53 33.27 -12.17
C ILE A 453 -21.13 32.70 -11.89
N PRO A 454 -20.68 32.58 -10.63
CA PRO A 454 -19.42 31.91 -10.27
C PRO A 454 -19.34 30.43 -10.68
N LYS A 455 -18.12 29.90 -10.76
CA LYS A 455 -17.84 28.51 -11.15
C LYS A 455 -18.60 27.44 -10.38
N ALA A 456 -18.63 27.54 -9.04
CA ALA A 456 -19.38 26.59 -8.22
C ALA A 456 -20.89 26.65 -8.52
N ASP A 457 -21.41 27.84 -8.78
CA ASP A 457 -22.85 28.10 -8.89
C ASP A 457 -23.41 27.68 -10.25
N TYR A 458 -22.64 27.85 -11.35
CA TYR A 458 -23.08 27.34 -12.66
C TYR A 458 -22.86 25.81 -12.79
N VAL A 459 -21.86 25.22 -12.12
CA VAL A 459 -21.73 23.75 -12.02
C VAL A 459 -22.87 23.17 -11.18
N SER A 460 -23.27 23.85 -10.09
CA SER A 460 -24.48 23.54 -9.33
C SER A 460 -25.76 23.69 -10.18
N LEU A 461 -25.85 24.72 -11.02
CA LEU A 461 -26.96 24.90 -11.96
C LEU A 461 -27.02 23.78 -12.99
N ALA A 462 -25.89 23.35 -13.56
CA ALA A 462 -25.81 22.22 -14.48
C ALA A 462 -26.27 20.90 -13.84
N ASN A 463 -25.79 20.58 -12.63
CA ASN A 463 -26.26 19.41 -11.87
C ASN A 463 -27.79 19.46 -11.60
N ARG A 464 -28.31 20.63 -11.21
CA ARG A 464 -29.76 20.81 -10.98
C ARG A 464 -30.57 20.71 -12.27
N LEU A 465 -30.02 21.13 -13.41
CA LEU A 465 -30.63 20.99 -14.73
C LEU A 465 -30.70 19.53 -15.18
N ILE A 466 -29.62 18.75 -15.02
CA ILE A 466 -29.61 17.30 -15.26
C ILE A 466 -30.70 16.62 -14.43
N ASN A 467 -30.75 16.89 -13.12
CA ASN A 467 -31.76 16.32 -12.23
C ASN A 467 -33.19 16.73 -12.61
N PHE A 468 -33.41 17.97 -13.07
CA PHE A 468 -34.71 18.42 -13.58
C PHE A 468 -35.14 17.61 -14.82
N TYR A 469 -34.24 17.46 -15.80
CA TYR A 469 -34.51 16.67 -17.01
C TYR A 469 -34.86 15.21 -16.69
N LEU A 470 -34.07 14.58 -15.82
CA LEU A 470 -34.31 13.20 -15.39
C LEU A 470 -35.64 13.06 -14.63
N THR A 471 -36.03 14.04 -13.82
CA THR A 471 -37.29 14.00 -13.04
C THR A 471 -38.53 14.23 -13.91
N ASN A 472 -38.48 15.19 -14.84
CA ASN A 472 -39.67 15.69 -15.55
C ASN A 472 -39.77 15.22 -17.02
N GLY A 473 -38.69 14.71 -17.62
CA GLY A 473 -38.66 14.30 -19.04
C GLY A 473 -38.68 15.48 -20.04
N LEU A 474 -38.60 16.71 -19.56
CA LEU A 474 -38.70 17.94 -20.35
C LEU A 474 -37.77 19.04 -19.81
N ALA A 475 -37.47 20.02 -20.65
CA ALA A 475 -36.64 21.17 -20.30
C ALA A 475 -37.37 22.14 -19.35
N PRO A 476 -36.69 22.71 -18.34
CA PRO A 476 -37.33 23.66 -17.43
C PRO A 476 -37.65 24.98 -18.13
N ASN A 477 -38.83 25.53 -17.82
CA ASN A 477 -39.26 26.86 -18.27
C ASN A 477 -38.21 27.94 -17.88
N TYR A 478 -37.64 27.84 -16.68
CA TYR A 478 -36.51 28.64 -16.19
C TYR A 478 -35.68 27.89 -15.13
N MET A 479 -34.44 28.31 -14.95
CA MET A 479 -33.54 27.89 -13.86
C MET A 479 -33.31 29.03 -12.87
N ASN A 480 -33.32 28.71 -11.57
CA ASN A 480 -32.88 29.63 -10.52
C ASN A 480 -31.35 29.57 -10.36
N THR A 481 -30.68 30.72 -10.29
CA THR A 481 -29.30 30.83 -9.79
C THR A 481 -29.25 30.63 -8.27
N VAL A 482 -28.04 30.54 -7.70
CA VAL A 482 -27.84 30.53 -6.24
C VAL A 482 -28.29 31.84 -5.59
N ASN A 483 -28.18 32.96 -6.32
CA ASN A 483 -28.60 34.30 -5.87
C ASN A 483 -30.09 34.59 -6.16
N GLY A 484 -30.91 33.59 -6.49
CA GLY A 484 -32.35 33.72 -6.72
C GLY A 484 -32.78 34.20 -8.11
N GLU A 485 -31.86 34.73 -8.93
CA GLU A 485 -32.15 35.20 -10.30
C GLU A 485 -32.71 34.09 -11.21
N LYS A 486 -33.66 34.45 -12.08
CA LYS A 486 -34.36 33.53 -12.99
C LYS A 486 -33.86 33.62 -14.43
N ILE A 487 -33.29 32.54 -14.92
CA ILE A 487 -32.75 32.39 -16.27
C ILE A 487 -33.72 31.54 -17.10
N GLY A 488 -34.31 32.10 -18.15
CA GLY A 488 -35.17 31.37 -19.08
C GLY A 488 -34.43 30.24 -19.80
N PHE A 489 -35.17 29.32 -20.43
CA PHE A 489 -34.58 28.21 -21.18
C PHE A 489 -33.52 28.68 -22.20
N ASN A 490 -33.86 29.67 -23.03
CA ASN A 490 -32.98 30.17 -24.09
C ASN A 490 -31.65 30.72 -23.56
N GLU A 491 -31.71 31.64 -22.59
CA GLU A 491 -30.54 32.17 -21.88
C GLU A 491 -29.75 31.07 -21.16
N THR A 492 -30.40 30.01 -20.68
CA THR A 492 -29.73 28.84 -20.09
C THR A 492 -28.92 28.10 -21.15
N VAL A 493 -29.50 27.73 -22.30
CA VAL A 493 -28.77 27.08 -23.40
C VAL A 493 -27.59 27.94 -23.87
N TYR A 494 -27.79 29.25 -24.03
CA TYR A 494 -26.74 30.18 -24.44
C TYR A 494 -25.60 30.28 -23.41
N THR A 495 -25.93 30.31 -22.12
CA THR A 495 -24.95 30.34 -21.03
C THR A 495 -24.12 29.05 -20.99
N LEU A 496 -24.74 27.88 -21.19
CA LEU A 496 -24.05 26.59 -21.26
C LEU A 496 -23.16 26.49 -22.51
N ALA A 497 -23.68 26.88 -23.69
CA ALA A 497 -22.93 26.89 -24.95
C ALA A 497 -21.70 27.82 -24.89
N LYS A 498 -21.86 29.03 -24.33
CA LYS A 498 -20.77 29.98 -24.08
C LYS A 498 -19.72 29.42 -23.11
N THR A 499 -20.16 28.72 -22.06
CA THR A 499 -19.26 28.08 -21.07
C THR A 499 -18.43 26.98 -21.74
N LEU A 500 -19.03 26.13 -22.56
CA LEU A 500 -18.31 25.04 -23.24
C LEU A 500 -17.51 25.49 -24.47
N SER A 501 -17.91 26.57 -25.16
CA SER A 501 -17.07 27.26 -26.14
C SER A 501 -15.76 27.76 -25.50
N PHE A 502 -15.83 28.32 -24.29
CA PHE A 502 -14.63 28.66 -23.52
C PHE A 502 -13.80 27.41 -23.19
N VAL A 503 -14.42 26.33 -22.67
CA VAL A 503 -13.70 25.08 -22.34
C VAL A 503 -13.01 24.48 -23.57
N GLY A 504 -13.64 24.52 -24.75
CA GLY A 504 -13.07 23.99 -26.00
C GLY A 504 -11.81 24.73 -26.47
N ARG A 505 -11.61 25.97 -26.04
CA ARG A 505 -10.41 26.77 -26.34
C ARG A 505 -9.36 26.64 -25.23
N GLU A 506 -9.78 26.83 -23.96
CA GLU A 506 -8.85 26.96 -22.83
C GLU A 506 -8.57 25.64 -22.07
N ASN A 507 -9.36 24.58 -22.30
CA ASN A 507 -9.36 23.30 -21.57
C ASN A 507 -9.65 23.38 -20.06
N TYR A 508 -10.26 24.46 -19.57
CA TYR A 508 -10.77 24.52 -18.19
C TYR A 508 -12.10 25.28 -18.09
N LEU A 509 -12.89 24.91 -17.09
CA LEU A 509 -14.13 25.61 -16.72
C LEU A 509 -13.83 27.04 -16.21
N PRO A 510 -14.42 28.10 -16.79
CA PRO A 510 -14.11 29.50 -16.46
C PRO A 510 -14.48 29.87 -15.02
N ASN A 511 -13.83 30.87 -14.44
CA ASN A 511 -14.07 31.27 -13.04
C ASN A 511 -15.49 31.83 -12.80
N TYR A 512 -16.12 32.37 -13.84
CA TYR A 512 -17.53 32.75 -13.88
C TYR A 512 -18.05 32.70 -15.33
N VAL A 513 -19.37 32.74 -15.53
CA VAL A 513 -20.00 33.02 -16.83
C VAL A 513 -21.01 34.15 -16.69
N THR A 514 -20.94 35.14 -17.58
CA THR A 514 -21.93 36.23 -17.66
C THR A 514 -23.17 35.76 -18.41
N VAL A 515 -24.34 35.87 -17.77
CA VAL A 515 -25.65 35.64 -18.40
C VAL A 515 -25.95 36.82 -19.32
N LEU A 516 -26.14 36.55 -20.61
CA LEU A 516 -26.41 37.55 -21.63
C LEU A 516 -27.75 37.23 -22.31
N LYS A 517 -28.50 38.27 -22.66
CA LYS A 517 -29.74 38.13 -23.43
C LYS A 517 -29.43 37.54 -24.81
N VAL A 518 -30.22 36.58 -25.27
CA VAL A 518 -30.05 35.91 -26.58
C VAL A 518 -30.17 36.87 -27.77
N ASN A 519 -30.77 38.05 -27.55
CA ASN A 519 -30.95 39.11 -28.55
C ASN A 519 -29.97 40.29 -28.36
N ASN A 520 -28.85 40.13 -27.65
CA ASN A 520 -27.89 41.22 -27.45
C ASN A 520 -26.72 41.13 -28.43
N SER A 521 -26.78 41.91 -29.51
CA SER A 521 -25.64 42.19 -30.39
C SER A 521 -24.55 42.94 -29.62
N GLN A 522 -23.67 42.23 -28.93
CA GLN A 522 -22.55 42.85 -28.22
C GLN A 522 -21.46 43.25 -29.22
N SER A 523 -21.28 44.57 -29.40
CA SER A 523 -20.33 45.14 -30.36
C SER A 523 -18.90 44.62 -30.18
N THR A 524 -18.34 44.06 -31.25
CA THR A 524 -16.93 43.67 -31.36
C THR A 524 -16.04 44.90 -31.54
N SER A 525 -15.68 45.56 -30.45
CA SER A 525 -14.49 46.43 -30.41
C SER A 525 -13.27 45.56 -30.15
N GLY A 526 -12.33 45.46 -31.11
CA GLY A 526 -11.18 44.56 -30.96
C GLY A 526 -10.37 44.20 -32.22
N ASN A 527 -10.83 44.59 -33.42
CA ASN A 527 -10.11 44.56 -34.70
C ASN A 527 -9.73 43.17 -35.28
N SER A 528 -10.11 42.94 -36.55
CA SER A 528 -9.62 41.80 -37.34
C SER A 528 -8.19 42.05 -37.85
N GLY A 529 -7.35 41.03 -37.85
CA GLY A 529 -6.00 41.11 -38.41
C GLY A 529 -5.47 39.75 -38.86
N SER A 530 -5.50 39.48 -40.17
CA SER A 530 -4.89 38.29 -40.76
C SER A 530 -3.53 38.61 -41.34
N SER A 531 -2.45 38.13 -40.72
CA SER A 531 -1.15 37.94 -41.35
C SER A 531 -0.23 37.03 -40.52
N SER A 532 0.80 36.48 -41.16
CA SER A 532 1.75 35.56 -40.56
C SER A 532 3.04 36.27 -40.10
N GLY A 533 3.61 35.85 -38.97
CA GLY A 533 5.05 36.00 -38.70
C GLY A 533 5.47 36.91 -37.54
N SER A 534 6.05 36.26 -36.51
CA SER A 534 7.05 36.81 -35.58
C SER A 534 6.67 37.87 -34.53
N SER A 535 7.45 37.85 -33.44
CA SER A 535 7.50 38.80 -32.31
C SER A 535 6.24 38.91 -31.43
N SER A 536 6.16 38.09 -30.38
CA SER A 536 5.24 38.32 -29.26
C SER A 536 5.76 39.45 -28.36
N SER A 537 4.97 40.50 -28.22
CA SER A 537 5.23 41.66 -27.38
C SER A 537 4.92 41.43 -25.89
N TYR A 538 4.79 40.18 -25.43
CA TYR A 538 4.40 39.89 -24.05
C TYR A 538 5.30 40.59 -23.02
N THR A 539 4.65 41.36 -22.14
CA THR A 539 5.19 41.98 -20.95
C THR A 539 4.27 41.59 -19.79
N SER A 540 4.85 41.16 -18.66
CA SER A 540 4.06 40.83 -17.48
C SER A 540 3.70 42.09 -16.70
N SER A 541 2.47 42.12 -16.18
CA SER A 541 1.98 43.11 -15.21
C SER A 541 2.14 42.69 -13.75
N ASN A 542 2.71 41.50 -13.48
CA ASN A 542 2.94 41.05 -12.11
C ASN A 542 4.09 41.83 -11.45
N SER A 543 3.84 42.31 -10.23
CA SER A 543 4.85 42.90 -9.36
C SER A 543 5.71 41.82 -8.69
N VAL A 544 7.00 42.13 -8.52
CA VAL A 544 8.00 41.22 -7.95
C VAL A 544 8.24 41.57 -6.48
N PRO A 545 8.15 40.63 -5.53
CA PRO A 545 8.53 40.87 -4.14
C PRO A 545 10.05 41.12 -4.01
N SER A 546 10.43 42.14 -3.23
CA SER A 546 11.84 42.48 -2.99
C SER A 546 12.65 41.28 -2.48
N GLY A 547 13.82 41.04 -3.08
CA GLY A 547 14.72 39.92 -2.76
C GLY A 547 14.45 38.63 -3.55
N TYR A 548 13.47 38.62 -4.46
CA TYR A 548 13.12 37.48 -5.32
C TYR A 548 13.59 37.62 -6.78
N GLU A 549 14.27 38.72 -7.13
CA GLU A 549 14.74 39.06 -8.48
C GLU A 549 15.67 37.97 -9.04
N LYS A 550 16.51 37.39 -8.18
CA LYS A 550 17.40 36.26 -8.49
C LYS A 550 16.68 34.97 -8.92
N TYR A 551 15.35 34.90 -8.80
CA TYR A 551 14.52 33.79 -9.27
C TYR A 551 13.75 34.15 -10.55
N LEU A 552 14.09 35.26 -11.24
CA LEU A 552 13.52 35.69 -12.52
C LEU A 552 14.54 35.72 -13.66
N VAL A 553 15.84 35.62 -13.35
CA VAL A 553 16.94 35.62 -14.33
C VAL A 553 16.89 34.43 -15.31
N ASP A 554 17.57 34.56 -16.44
CA ASP A 554 17.85 33.42 -17.32
C ASP A 554 18.60 32.30 -16.60
N ALA A 555 18.47 31.07 -17.12
CA ALA A 555 19.26 29.92 -16.72
C ALA A 555 19.57 29.06 -17.96
N LYS A 556 20.69 28.34 -17.92
CA LYS A 556 21.10 27.38 -18.96
C LYS A 556 19.94 26.42 -19.30
N ASN A 557 19.70 26.29 -20.60
CA ASN A 557 18.58 25.54 -21.20
C ASN A 557 17.17 26.02 -20.83
N ALA A 558 17.02 27.14 -20.10
CA ALA A 558 15.73 27.69 -19.68
C ALA A 558 15.62 29.19 -20.03
N GLN A 559 15.55 29.49 -21.33
CA GLN A 559 15.53 30.84 -21.90
C GLN A 559 14.23 31.61 -21.56
N VAL A 560 14.32 32.51 -20.59
CA VAL A 560 13.29 33.48 -20.21
C VAL A 560 13.13 34.52 -21.31
N ASN A 561 11.95 35.13 -21.46
CA ASN A 561 11.65 36.20 -22.41
C ASN A 561 11.87 35.91 -23.91
N SER A 562 12.34 34.72 -24.28
CA SER A 562 12.47 34.28 -25.68
C SER A 562 11.11 34.30 -26.40
N THR A 563 11.09 34.60 -27.69
CA THR A 563 9.85 34.80 -28.46
C THR A 563 8.89 33.61 -28.40
N ALA A 564 9.42 32.38 -28.33
CA ALA A 564 8.62 31.17 -28.17
C ALA A 564 7.95 31.08 -26.79
N ILE A 565 8.72 31.35 -25.71
CA ILE A 565 8.21 31.33 -24.34
C ILE A 565 7.25 32.50 -24.09
N LYS A 566 7.52 33.70 -24.62
CA LYS A 566 6.57 34.83 -24.60
C LYS A 566 5.24 34.49 -25.26
N ASN A 567 5.27 33.85 -26.44
CA ASN A 567 4.06 33.32 -27.09
C ASN A 567 3.33 32.28 -26.22
N ALA A 568 4.05 31.34 -25.60
CA ALA A 568 3.44 30.33 -24.73
C ALA A 568 2.81 30.92 -23.48
N VAL A 569 3.48 31.88 -22.82
CA VAL A 569 2.94 32.57 -21.64
C VAL A 569 1.75 33.43 -22.04
N GLN A 570 1.83 34.21 -23.13
CA GLN A 570 0.72 35.01 -23.63
C GLN A 570 -0.53 34.16 -23.94
N LYS A 571 -0.35 32.96 -24.49
CA LYS A 571 -1.44 31.98 -24.65
C LYS A 571 -1.95 31.47 -23.30
N ALA A 572 -1.05 31.07 -22.40
CA ALA A 572 -1.41 30.53 -21.09
C ALA A 572 -2.14 31.54 -20.17
N VAL A 573 -1.83 32.83 -20.25
CA VAL A 573 -2.42 33.88 -19.40
C VAL A 573 -3.46 34.75 -20.12
N SER A 574 -3.90 34.37 -21.32
CA SER A 574 -4.90 35.10 -22.10
C SER A 574 -6.22 35.22 -21.34
N GLY A 575 -6.63 36.45 -21.01
CA GLY A 575 -7.81 36.71 -20.16
C GLY A 575 -7.68 36.28 -18.69
N VAL A 576 -6.48 35.90 -18.23
CA VAL A 576 -6.23 35.42 -16.86
C VAL A 576 -5.64 36.55 -16.00
N SER A 577 -6.46 37.12 -15.13
CA SER A 577 -6.05 38.19 -14.20
C SER A 577 -5.56 37.65 -12.85
N GLY A 578 -4.48 38.24 -12.34
CA GLY A 578 -3.93 37.98 -11.01
C GLY A 578 -2.87 36.88 -10.97
N ILE A 579 -1.74 37.16 -10.32
CA ILE A 579 -0.52 36.33 -10.31
C ILE A 579 -0.76 34.84 -9.99
N TYR A 580 -1.66 34.52 -9.05
CA TYR A 580 -2.00 33.13 -8.73
C TYR A 580 -2.72 32.39 -9.86
N ASN A 581 -3.72 33.04 -10.47
CA ASN A 581 -4.45 32.44 -11.59
C ASN A 581 -3.52 32.25 -12.80
N GLN A 582 -2.63 33.21 -13.03
CA GLN A 582 -1.60 33.12 -14.08
C GLN A 582 -0.61 31.99 -13.80
N ALA A 583 -0.19 31.77 -12.54
CA ALA A 583 0.66 30.64 -12.18
C ALA A 583 -0.04 29.30 -12.45
N VAL A 584 -1.30 29.15 -12.02
CA VAL A 584 -2.12 27.95 -12.30
C VAL A 584 -2.28 27.72 -13.81
N ALA A 585 -2.54 28.78 -14.58
CA ALA A 585 -2.76 28.68 -16.02
C ALA A 585 -1.46 28.35 -16.79
N ILE A 586 -0.31 28.90 -16.38
CA ILE A 586 1.02 28.53 -16.89
C ILE A 586 1.33 27.06 -16.63
N PHE A 587 1.08 26.57 -15.41
CA PHE A 587 1.24 25.15 -15.09
C PHE A 587 0.34 24.27 -15.97
N ASN A 588 -0.96 24.59 -16.03
CA ASN A 588 -1.92 23.82 -16.82
C ASN A 588 -1.58 23.83 -18.31
N TYR A 589 -1.09 24.96 -18.85
CA TYR A 589 -0.62 25.05 -20.24
C TYR A 589 0.59 24.15 -20.46
N ALA A 590 1.63 24.25 -19.63
CA ALA A 590 2.83 23.41 -19.74
C ALA A 590 2.51 21.90 -19.65
N ASN A 591 1.63 21.52 -18.72
CA ASN A 591 1.12 20.15 -18.57
C ASN A 591 0.33 19.69 -19.82
N LYS A 592 -0.53 20.56 -20.37
CA LYS A 592 -1.35 20.29 -21.58
C LYS A 592 -0.49 20.14 -22.85
N VAL A 593 0.58 20.91 -23.00
CA VAL A 593 1.39 20.94 -24.24
C VAL A 593 2.63 20.05 -24.21
N THR A 594 2.90 19.32 -23.12
CA THR A 594 4.04 18.37 -23.07
C THR A 594 3.62 16.98 -22.63
N SER A 595 4.14 15.97 -23.31
CA SER A 595 4.11 14.57 -22.88
C SER A 595 5.42 14.16 -22.22
N TYR A 596 5.38 13.18 -21.30
CA TYR A 596 6.60 12.63 -20.72
C TYR A 596 7.33 11.71 -21.70
N SER A 597 8.64 11.85 -21.81
CA SER A 597 9.51 10.98 -22.60
C SER A 597 10.77 10.64 -21.81
N SER A 598 11.12 9.36 -21.73
CA SER A 598 12.20 8.88 -20.86
C SER A 598 13.57 8.96 -21.53
N TYR A 599 14.47 9.75 -20.96
CA TYR A 599 15.89 9.81 -21.33
C TYR A 599 16.70 10.52 -20.24
N MET A 600 18.02 10.31 -20.25
CA MET A 600 18.95 10.98 -19.34
C MET A 600 19.24 12.42 -19.75
N ASN A 601 19.32 13.30 -18.74
CA ASN A 601 19.67 14.73 -18.78
C ASN A 601 18.79 15.58 -19.70
N THR A 602 19.03 16.89 -19.72
CA THR A 602 18.41 17.79 -20.71
C THR A 602 18.87 17.45 -22.13
N ARG A 603 17.93 17.41 -23.08
CA ARG A 603 18.18 17.24 -24.51
C ARG A 603 17.48 18.28 -25.38
N ARG A 604 16.64 19.12 -24.77
CA ARG A 604 15.75 20.08 -25.46
C ARG A 604 15.81 21.48 -24.84
N GLY A 605 15.84 21.57 -23.52
CA GLY A 605 15.59 22.81 -22.81
C GLY A 605 14.16 23.34 -23.06
N ALA A 606 13.87 24.52 -22.52
CA ALA A 606 12.54 25.12 -22.54
C ALA A 606 11.95 25.26 -23.95
N VAL A 607 12.67 25.92 -24.85
CA VAL A 607 12.17 26.28 -26.19
C VAL A 607 11.86 25.03 -27.03
N LYS A 608 12.76 24.04 -27.06
CA LYS A 608 12.54 22.84 -27.87
C LYS A 608 11.54 21.87 -27.23
N THR A 609 11.41 21.84 -25.90
CA THR A 609 10.35 21.05 -25.23
C THR A 609 8.96 21.57 -25.57
N LEU A 610 8.81 22.90 -25.68
CA LEU A 610 7.58 23.56 -26.17
C LEU A 610 7.30 23.30 -27.65
N GLN A 611 8.33 23.11 -28.48
CA GLN A 611 8.20 22.85 -29.92
C GLN A 611 7.92 21.37 -30.23
N ASP A 612 8.70 20.45 -29.63
CA ASP A 612 8.55 19.00 -29.81
C ASP A 612 7.29 18.47 -29.09
N GLY A 613 6.74 19.21 -28.12
CA GLY A 613 5.58 18.79 -27.31
C GLY A 613 5.87 17.62 -26.36
N LEU A 614 7.14 17.36 -26.05
CA LEU A 614 7.56 16.23 -25.21
C LEU A 614 8.91 16.49 -24.51
N GLY A 615 9.07 15.96 -23.30
CA GLY A 615 10.30 16.10 -22.51
C GLY A 615 10.39 15.14 -21.33
N ASN A 616 11.59 15.00 -20.74
CA ASN A 616 11.79 14.37 -19.44
C ASN A 616 11.59 15.39 -18.29
N CYS A 617 11.86 14.99 -17.04
CA CYS A 617 11.72 15.85 -15.87
C CYS A 617 12.57 17.13 -15.93
N CYS A 618 13.82 17.05 -16.42
CA CYS A 618 14.67 18.22 -16.60
C CYS A 618 14.12 19.16 -17.68
N ASP A 619 13.81 18.64 -18.87
CA ASP A 619 13.38 19.41 -20.03
C ASP A 619 12.00 20.07 -19.86
N GLN A 620 11.04 19.37 -19.23
CA GLN A 620 9.78 19.98 -18.82
C GLN A 620 9.97 21.01 -17.69
N GLY A 621 10.86 20.72 -16.72
CA GLY A 621 11.22 21.65 -15.65
C GLY A 621 11.81 22.95 -16.20
N HIS A 622 12.67 22.87 -17.22
CA HIS A 622 13.19 24.03 -17.95
C HIS A 622 12.05 24.85 -18.57
N LEU A 623 11.11 24.22 -19.28
CA LEU A 623 9.96 24.92 -19.88
C LEU A 623 9.12 25.65 -18.84
N LEU A 624 8.67 24.94 -17.80
CA LEU A 624 7.80 25.51 -16.78
C LEU A 624 8.47 26.68 -16.05
N LEU A 625 9.76 26.56 -15.73
CA LEU A 625 10.53 27.63 -15.10
C LEU A 625 10.66 28.86 -16.01
N SER A 626 11.00 28.68 -17.30
CA SER A 626 11.06 29.80 -18.25
C SER A 626 9.73 30.52 -18.41
N MET A 627 8.61 29.77 -18.42
CA MET A 627 7.27 30.36 -18.50
C MET A 627 6.94 31.19 -17.25
N TYR A 628 7.17 30.66 -16.04
CA TYR A 628 6.97 31.43 -14.80
C TYR A 628 7.83 32.70 -14.75
N ARG A 629 9.14 32.59 -15.02
CA ARG A 629 10.06 33.73 -14.99
C ARG A 629 9.67 34.81 -16.00
N THR A 630 9.25 34.41 -17.20
CA THR A 630 8.77 35.33 -18.24
C THR A 630 7.50 36.08 -17.79
N ALA A 631 6.66 35.44 -16.97
CA ALA A 631 5.48 36.04 -16.36
C ALA A 631 5.77 36.90 -15.10
N ASN A 632 7.03 37.24 -14.80
CA ASN A 632 7.46 37.86 -13.53
C ASN A 632 7.07 37.04 -12.27
N ILE A 633 6.90 35.72 -12.40
CA ILE A 633 6.61 34.82 -11.27
C ILE A 633 7.93 34.19 -10.80
N PRO A 634 8.43 34.50 -9.58
CA PRO A 634 9.72 33.98 -9.12
C PRO A 634 9.71 32.45 -9.04
N ALA A 635 10.64 31.78 -9.74
CA ALA A 635 10.67 30.33 -9.86
C ALA A 635 12.07 29.73 -9.66
N ARG A 636 12.12 28.52 -9.10
CA ARG A 636 13.35 27.76 -8.81
C ARG A 636 13.17 26.27 -9.05
N TYR A 637 14.26 25.57 -9.33
CA TYR A 637 14.26 24.12 -9.44
C TYR A 637 14.29 23.45 -8.07
N CYS A 638 13.70 22.26 -8.02
CA CYS A 638 13.86 21.26 -6.97
C CYS A 638 14.41 19.97 -7.57
N HIS A 639 15.35 19.33 -6.89
CA HIS A 639 15.90 18.02 -7.28
C HIS A 639 16.10 17.12 -6.04
N ALA A 640 15.61 15.90 -6.13
CA ALA A 640 15.70 14.87 -5.09
C ALA A 640 15.61 13.47 -5.73
N THR A 641 15.97 12.43 -4.99
CA THR A 641 15.54 11.06 -5.32
C THR A 641 14.07 10.91 -4.92
N CYS A 642 13.18 10.65 -5.87
CA CYS A 642 11.74 10.50 -5.61
C CYS A 642 11.30 9.03 -5.72
N TYR A 643 10.33 8.66 -4.89
CA TYR A 643 9.69 7.34 -4.86
C TYR A 643 8.33 7.42 -5.52
N PHE A 644 8.25 7.00 -6.78
CA PHE A 644 7.04 7.10 -7.60
C PHE A 644 6.01 6.02 -7.25
N ARG A 645 4.72 6.31 -7.45
CA ARG A 645 3.63 5.34 -7.24
C ARG A 645 3.67 4.17 -8.23
N SER A 646 4.41 4.31 -9.33
CA SER A 646 4.74 3.22 -10.27
C SER A 646 5.79 2.24 -9.76
N GLY A 647 6.40 2.49 -8.59
CA GLY A 647 7.53 1.73 -8.05
C GLY A 647 8.90 2.18 -8.57
N LEU A 648 8.96 3.15 -9.49
CA LEU A 648 10.22 3.76 -9.93
C LEU A 648 10.86 4.57 -8.80
N VAL A 649 12.16 4.42 -8.60
CA VAL A 649 12.96 5.24 -7.68
C VAL A 649 14.13 5.82 -8.46
N ILE A 650 14.15 7.15 -8.63
CA ILE A 650 15.11 7.85 -9.50
C ILE A 650 15.31 9.30 -9.06
N GLY A 651 16.42 9.91 -9.45
CA GLY A 651 16.59 11.37 -9.37
C GLY A 651 15.55 12.09 -10.23
N HIS A 652 14.83 13.04 -9.65
CA HIS A 652 13.69 13.70 -10.26
C HIS A 652 13.74 15.22 -10.07
N VAL A 653 13.35 15.96 -11.11
CA VAL A 653 13.40 17.41 -11.19
C VAL A 653 11.98 17.97 -11.34
N TRP A 654 11.66 19.01 -10.57
CA TRP A 654 10.43 19.79 -10.71
C TRP A 654 10.69 21.27 -10.39
N VAL A 655 9.65 22.11 -10.44
CA VAL A 655 9.76 23.56 -10.21
C VAL A 655 8.94 23.97 -8.99
N GLU A 656 9.46 24.89 -8.18
CA GLU A 656 8.67 25.67 -7.22
C GLU A 656 8.51 27.10 -7.73
N CYS A 657 7.29 27.66 -7.66
CA CYS A 657 7.02 29.07 -7.95
C CYS A 657 6.52 29.81 -6.70
N TYR A 658 6.92 31.06 -6.51
CA TYR A 658 6.52 31.90 -5.39
C TYR A 658 5.36 32.81 -5.77
N VAL A 659 4.26 32.70 -5.03
CA VAL A 659 2.99 33.37 -5.29
C VAL A 659 2.32 33.71 -3.96
N ASN A 660 1.82 34.93 -3.79
CA ASN A 660 1.03 35.37 -2.62
C ASN A 660 1.66 34.97 -1.26
N GLY A 661 2.99 35.11 -1.12
CA GLY A 661 3.72 34.80 0.12
C GLY A 661 4.16 33.34 0.28
N LYS A 662 3.86 32.45 -0.68
CA LYS A 662 4.09 31.00 -0.55
C LYS A 662 4.77 30.39 -1.79
N TRP A 663 5.65 29.41 -1.58
CA TRP A 663 6.16 28.54 -2.63
C TRP A 663 5.19 27.38 -2.92
N TYR A 664 4.92 27.12 -4.20
CA TYR A 664 4.05 26.04 -4.68
C TYR A 664 4.84 25.08 -5.57
N SER A 665 4.86 23.80 -5.19
CA SER A 665 5.53 22.73 -5.95
C SER A 665 4.71 22.32 -7.17
N CYS A 666 5.35 22.34 -8.34
CA CYS A 666 4.73 22.14 -9.65
C CYS A 666 5.56 21.16 -10.48
N ASP A 667 4.96 20.02 -10.85
CA ASP A 667 5.57 18.94 -11.60
C ASP A 667 4.64 18.50 -12.74
N THR A 668 5.02 18.76 -13.99
CA THR A 668 4.25 18.44 -15.20
C THR A 668 4.50 17.03 -15.73
N THR A 669 5.34 16.21 -15.07
CA THR A 669 5.68 14.87 -15.59
C THR A 669 4.55 13.85 -15.48
N SER A 670 3.36 14.27 -15.01
CA SER A 670 2.15 13.45 -14.96
C SER A 670 0.88 14.30 -15.01
N ASN A 671 -0.07 13.89 -15.86
CA ASN A 671 -1.43 14.43 -15.90
C ASN A 671 -2.24 14.20 -14.61
N GLN A 672 -1.71 13.41 -13.66
CA GLN A 672 -2.30 13.26 -12.32
C GLN A 672 -1.95 14.44 -11.38
N ASN A 673 -0.87 15.16 -11.66
CA ASN A 673 -0.42 16.29 -10.84
C ASN A 673 -1.24 17.54 -11.14
N SER A 674 -1.43 18.39 -10.13
CA SER A 674 -2.07 19.70 -10.24
C SER A 674 -1.22 20.80 -9.62
N PHE A 675 -1.53 22.07 -9.90
CA PHE A 675 -0.74 23.20 -9.39
C PHE A 675 -0.64 23.15 -7.86
N GLY A 676 0.60 23.13 -7.33
CA GLY A 676 0.86 23.04 -5.90
C GLY A 676 0.65 21.66 -5.26
N ASN A 677 0.26 20.64 -6.03
CA ASN A 677 -0.11 19.31 -5.54
C ASN A 677 0.43 18.20 -6.46
N ILE A 678 1.53 17.58 -6.02
CA ILE A 678 2.24 16.53 -6.75
C ILE A 678 1.82 15.17 -6.16
N VAL A 679 1.38 14.24 -7.01
CA VAL A 679 0.83 12.94 -6.58
C VAL A 679 1.43 11.74 -7.31
N ASN A 680 2.15 11.93 -8.42
CA ASN A 680 2.86 10.87 -9.14
C ASN A 680 3.92 10.14 -8.27
N TRP A 681 4.50 10.81 -7.28
CA TRP A 681 5.33 10.24 -6.21
C TRP A 681 4.73 10.45 -4.81
N TYR A 682 5.21 9.70 -3.83
CA TYR A 682 4.68 9.70 -2.45
C TYR A 682 5.71 10.09 -1.38
N SER A 683 7.00 10.02 -1.69
CA SER A 683 8.08 10.55 -0.84
C SER A 683 9.31 10.90 -1.68
N SER A 684 10.25 11.62 -1.07
CA SER A 684 11.52 12.00 -1.67
C SER A 684 12.63 12.14 -0.62
N SER A 685 13.89 12.14 -1.08
CA SER A 685 15.04 12.53 -0.26
C SER A 685 15.02 14.02 0.09
N SER A 686 15.98 14.49 0.88
CA SER A 686 16.24 15.93 1.07
C SER A 686 16.21 16.69 -0.26
N VAL A 687 15.34 17.71 -0.35
CA VAL A 687 15.08 18.44 -1.60
C VAL A 687 16.07 19.59 -1.75
N ASN A 688 17.03 19.41 -2.66
CA ASN A 688 17.96 20.45 -3.05
C ASN A 688 17.27 21.46 -3.99
N ARG A 689 17.63 22.74 -3.87
CA ARG A 689 16.96 23.84 -4.58
C ARG A 689 17.95 24.73 -5.29
N TYR A 690 17.66 25.07 -6.55
CA TYR A 690 18.60 25.74 -7.43
C TYR A 690 17.92 26.85 -8.26
N ILE A 691 18.68 27.92 -8.56
CA ILE A 691 18.28 28.95 -9.53
C ILE A 691 18.47 28.45 -10.97
N GLU A 692 19.40 27.51 -11.18
CA GLU A 692 19.85 26.97 -12.46
C GLU A 692 20.26 25.49 -12.29
N LEU A 693 20.13 24.67 -13.34
CA LEU A 693 20.60 23.29 -13.35
C LEU A 693 21.92 23.17 -14.12
N TYR A 694 22.86 22.41 -13.58
CA TYR A 694 24.21 22.29 -14.11
C TYR A 694 24.42 21.09 -15.08
N PHE A 695 23.41 20.23 -15.26
CA PHE A 695 23.51 18.90 -15.87
C PHE A 695 22.39 18.59 -16.89
#